data_AF-A0A7Y4SSY2-F1
#
_entry.id   AF-A0A7Y4SSY2-F1
#
_cell.length_a   1.000
_cell.length_b   1.000
_cell.length_c   1.000
_cell.angle_alpha   90.00
_cell.angle_beta   90.00
_cell.angle_gamma   90.00
#
_symmetry.space_group_name_H-M   'P 1'
#
loop_
_entity.id
_entity.type
_entity.pdbx_description
1 polymer ?
#
loop_
_entity_poly.entity_id
_entity_poly.type
_entity_poly.pdbx_seq_one_letter_code
_entity_poly.pdbx_strand_id
1 'polypeptide(L)'
;MRTDIASFFLFFSSLAALSGALLAQSGSGRPLNAELLGPLPRWREGGTPEDDRTRSRVPFAVTGRALPSPRSAPTSGLLESPPEYDPVDGVLFRYGTSSWPSVVTDCVAALTGDSAHDEFAYVVVSSTSQLSSASSDFLAAGADMAKVRFIIESTNSIWLRDYGPHFVWQSGTRVVADSHYYPSRPVDNFIPTRLAYDTFIEPSYPMGLYYSGGNFQPGPGRSGYVTSLVQQDNPDLSVQAIADLYRTHQGIDTLHILPRLPASVDGTGHIDMWLYLVDEDSAIISEFKPGSNATALQVTNDAVPYMENLGFTVQRTPAWNVGSTHYTYANAFRVNDRIFVPIYGPGNASYNDEDQAALSAWALAAGPLVRLVPIDCYAIIPAAGAIHCIVMQVPRYTSAIPSVHVLSPAGGEVLPWNRTHDIAWSSTDDGSVSSIDLHYSTDGGLSFPHTIAAGLADSGHYAWRVPAYVGSSQARVRAIAHDDSGNSAEASSTADFDVAKAMRRVHDFQSGAGIDKWAFGFQTSSWSQIAGTRYPASVATPLESIDPGAFAAIASSDATGGDLDPARYVAPVPSSGFESSHLFEFQLDEPLGSLLDIELLWEGYGDDCLQMELYVWDSQTQDWCDARGNFGANAYMANWAGNVDGRLSAHITQDFARYVDSAGLLTFFLYAERSSQESFCDYVAVTTTSFPPLKQSSL
;
A
#
# COMPACT_ATOMS: atom_id res chain seq x y z
N MET A 1 -28.05 22.61 69.10
CA MET A 1 -27.69 24.03 68.90
C MET A 1 -27.16 24.11 67.47
N ARG A 2 -28.00 24.57 66.53
CA ARG A 2 -28.09 25.97 66.10
C ARG A 2 -26.74 26.44 65.53
N THR A 3 -26.59 26.34 64.20
CA THR A 3 -26.81 27.43 63.20
C THR A 3 -25.54 28.30 63.13
N ASP A 4 -24.97 28.70 61.99
CA ASP A 4 -25.46 29.20 60.70
C ASP A 4 -24.34 28.96 59.63
N ILE A 5 -24.54 28.59 58.36
CA ILE A 5 -25.39 29.07 57.26
C ILE A 5 -25.11 30.52 56.84
N ALA A 6 -24.59 30.67 55.61
CA ALA A 6 -25.02 31.59 54.54
C ALA A 6 -23.80 32.09 53.75
N SER A 7 -23.80 32.25 52.41
CA SER A 7 -24.74 31.94 51.32
C SER A 7 -23.97 32.32 50.03
N PHE A 8 -23.85 31.45 49.04
CA PHE A 8 -24.72 31.37 47.85
C PHE A 8 -24.66 32.59 46.91
N PHE A 9 -24.17 32.39 45.68
CA PHE A 9 -24.92 32.71 44.47
C PHE A 9 -24.42 31.90 43.26
N LEU A 10 -25.38 31.22 42.63
CA LEU A 10 -25.33 30.53 41.34
C LEU A 10 -25.22 31.51 40.17
N PHE A 11 -24.61 31.10 39.06
CA PHE A 11 -25.26 31.16 37.75
C PHE A 11 -24.71 30.09 36.78
N PHE A 12 -25.65 29.42 36.11
CA PHE A 12 -25.53 28.41 35.06
C PHE A 12 -25.51 29.08 33.67
N SER A 13 -24.76 28.53 32.71
CA SER A 13 -25.08 28.47 31.26
C SER A 13 -23.93 27.69 30.55
N SER A 14 -24.04 26.39 30.28
CA SER A 14 -24.67 25.72 29.12
C SER A 14 -23.84 25.75 27.82
N LEU A 15 -23.26 24.60 27.46
CA LEU A 15 -23.27 23.88 26.16
C LEU A 15 -22.48 22.56 26.40
N ALA A 16 -23.09 21.36 26.56
CA ALA A 16 -23.64 20.47 25.53
C ALA A 16 -22.67 20.29 24.34
N ALA A 17 -21.83 19.25 24.30
CA ALA A 17 -22.09 17.83 23.97
C ALA A 17 -21.94 17.53 22.46
N LEU A 18 -21.05 16.59 22.13
CA LEU A 18 -21.12 15.45 21.18
C LEU A 18 -19.67 14.99 20.89
N SER A 19 -19.18 13.90 21.51
CA SER A 19 -19.21 12.50 21.02
C SER A 19 -18.40 12.31 19.73
N GLY A 20 -17.25 11.64 19.77
CA GLY A 20 -17.13 10.19 19.52
C GLY A 20 -16.61 10.00 18.08
N ALA A 21 -15.54 9.28 17.76
CA ALA A 21 -15.13 7.99 18.27
C ALA A 21 -13.60 7.91 18.46
N LEU A 22 -13.17 7.55 19.67
CA LEU A 22 -11.97 6.73 19.84
C LEU A 22 -12.42 5.29 19.55
N LEU A 23 -12.14 4.76 18.37
CA LEU A 23 -12.13 3.32 18.17
C LEU A 23 -10.79 2.82 18.71
N ALA A 24 -10.80 2.38 19.96
CA ALA A 24 -9.81 1.45 20.45
C ALA A 24 -10.05 0.11 19.77
N GLN A 25 -9.34 -0.18 18.68
CA GLN A 25 -9.15 -1.56 18.21
C GLN A 25 -8.22 -2.27 19.22
N SER A 26 -8.80 -2.78 20.30
CA SER A 26 -8.18 -3.85 21.09
C SER A 26 -8.68 -5.20 20.55
N GLY A 27 -8.01 -5.68 19.49
CA GLY A 27 -8.25 -6.99 18.87
C GLY A 27 -6.97 -7.81 18.87
N SER A 28 -6.78 -8.60 19.93
CA SER A 28 -6.12 -9.91 19.95
C SER A 28 -5.85 -10.29 21.41
N GLY A 29 -6.54 -11.34 21.87
CA GLY A 29 -6.23 -12.01 23.13
C GLY A 29 -4.94 -12.83 23.08
N ARG A 30 -3.90 -12.34 22.40
CA ARG A 30 -2.55 -12.89 22.43
C ARG A 30 -1.61 -11.79 22.89
N PRO A 31 -0.72 -12.03 23.87
CA PRO A 31 0.23 -11.01 24.26
C PRO A 31 1.12 -10.70 23.05
N LEU A 32 0.98 -9.50 22.48
CA LEU A 32 1.96 -8.87 21.59
C LEU A 32 3.25 -8.69 22.41
N ASN A 33 4.05 -9.76 22.49
CA ASN A 33 5.31 -9.78 23.21
C ASN A 33 6.37 -10.47 22.36
N ALA A 34 6.98 -9.69 21.48
CA ALA A 34 8.42 -9.50 21.34
C ALA A 34 8.63 -8.63 20.10
N GLU A 35 9.12 -7.39 20.26
CA GLU A 35 9.85 -6.76 19.16
C GLU A 35 10.87 -7.80 18.68
N LEU A 36 10.83 -8.21 17.41
CA LEU A 36 11.77 -9.20 16.91
C LEU A 36 13.16 -8.55 16.81
N LEU A 37 13.90 -8.57 17.93
CA LEU A 37 15.29 -8.12 18.07
C LEU A 37 16.29 -9.11 17.45
N GLY A 38 15.91 -9.74 16.34
CA GLY A 38 16.68 -10.75 15.65
C GLY A 38 17.23 -10.26 14.31
N PRO A 39 18.17 -11.02 13.71
CA PRO A 39 18.61 -10.76 12.34
C PRO A 39 17.39 -10.76 11.41
N LEU A 40 17.37 -9.85 10.42
CA LEU A 40 16.34 -9.74 9.38
C LEU A 40 15.96 -11.14 8.82
N PRO A 41 14.91 -11.79 9.34
CA PRO A 41 14.61 -13.16 9.00
C PRO A 41 13.65 -13.19 7.82
N ARG A 42 14.03 -13.86 6.73
CA ARG A 42 13.19 -14.03 5.54
C ARG A 42 12.41 -15.33 5.61
N TRP A 43 11.12 -15.23 5.89
CA TRP A 43 10.21 -16.36 5.91
C TRP A 43 9.00 -16.05 5.03
N ARG A 44 9.02 -16.59 3.81
CA ARG A 44 7.81 -16.72 2.97
C ARG A 44 7.04 -17.95 3.45
N GLU A 45 5.76 -18.00 3.12
CA GLU A 45 5.01 -19.25 3.08
C GLU A 45 5.74 -20.32 2.24
N GLY A 46 5.90 -21.51 2.82
CA GLY A 46 6.65 -22.62 2.20
C GLY A 46 8.14 -22.69 2.53
N GLY A 47 8.70 -21.74 3.31
CA GLY A 47 10.07 -21.79 3.84
C GLY A 47 10.95 -20.62 3.40
N THR A 48 12.21 -20.60 3.86
CA THR A 48 13.21 -19.63 3.40
C THR A 48 13.56 -19.90 1.93
N PRO A 49 13.52 -18.89 1.03
CA PRO A 49 13.98 -19.07 -0.34
C PRO A 49 15.46 -19.49 -0.33
N GLU A 50 15.73 -20.76 -0.67
CA GLU A 50 17.08 -21.28 -0.78
C GLU A 50 17.85 -20.56 -1.89
N ASP A 51 19.18 -20.56 -1.79
CA ASP A 51 20.07 -20.03 -2.84
C ASP A 51 19.96 -20.90 -4.10
N ASP A 52 19.04 -20.52 -5.00
CA ASP A 52 18.91 -21.20 -6.28
C ASP A 52 20.08 -20.84 -7.20
N ARG A 53 20.96 -21.82 -7.43
CA ARG A 53 22.13 -21.73 -8.32
C ARG A 53 21.76 -21.57 -9.80
N THR A 54 20.49 -21.64 -10.17
CA THR A 54 20.02 -21.58 -11.57
C THR A 54 19.82 -20.16 -12.11
N ARG A 55 19.90 -19.11 -11.27
CA ARG A 55 19.69 -17.72 -11.71
C ARG A 55 20.94 -17.06 -12.29
N SER A 56 20.72 -16.03 -13.11
CA SER A 56 21.79 -15.24 -13.73
C SER A 56 22.77 -14.73 -12.68
N ARG A 57 24.06 -14.97 -12.92
CA ARG A 57 25.17 -14.46 -12.10
C ARG A 57 25.64 -13.08 -12.52
N VAL A 58 25.04 -12.51 -13.56
CA VAL A 58 25.33 -11.17 -14.06
C VAL A 58 24.05 -10.35 -14.08
N PRO A 59 24.12 -9.04 -13.83
CA PRO A 59 22.99 -8.15 -13.97
C PRO A 59 22.37 -8.20 -15.36
N PHE A 60 21.05 -8.03 -15.44
CA PHE A 60 20.34 -7.89 -16.70
C PHE A 60 19.13 -6.97 -16.54
N ALA A 61 18.66 -6.39 -17.65
CA ALA A 61 17.52 -5.49 -17.68
C ALA A 61 16.30 -6.17 -18.29
N VAL A 62 15.12 -5.82 -17.78
CA VAL A 62 13.82 -6.28 -18.26
C VAL A 62 12.95 -5.07 -18.50
N THR A 63 12.47 -4.90 -19.73
CA THR A 63 11.45 -3.89 -20.04
C THR A 63 10.11 -4.41 -19.60
N GLY A 64 9.44 -3.75 -18.66
CA GLY A 64 8.01 -4.01 -18.53
C GLY A 64 7.28 -3.58 -19.81
N ARG A 65 6.09 -4.10 -20.00
CA ARG A 65 5.20 -3.79 -21.11
C ARG A 65 3.83 -3.50 -20.51
N ALA A 66 3.04 -2.70 -21.21
CA ALA A 66 1.66 -2.52 -20.81
C ALA A 66 0.93 -3.88 -20.90
N LEU A 67 0.62 -4.46 -19.76
CA LEU A 67 -0.38 -5.52 -19.63
C LEU A 67 -1.73 -4.90 -19.28
N PRO A 68 -2.85 -5.63 -19.46
CA PRO A 68 -4.15 -5.20 -18.94
C PRO A 68 -4.03 -4.78 -17.47
N SER A 69 -4.74 -3.72 -17.09
CA SER A 69 -4.64 -3.14 -15.74
C SER A 69 -4.86 -4.19 -14.67
N PRO A 70 -3.87 -4.42 -13.78
CA PRO A 70 -4.03 -5.28 -12.64
C PRO A 70 -5.05 -4.69 -11.65
N ARG A 71 -5.27 -5.45 -10.59
CA ARG A 71 -6.55 -5.64 -9.92
C ARG A 71 -6.95 -4.47 -9.00
N SER A 72 -5.98 -3.65 -8.63
CA SER A 72 -6.10 -2.47 -7.75
C SER A 72 -5.03 -1.41 -8.10
N ALA A 73 -4.78 -1.23 -9.40
CA ALA A 73 -3.79 -0.31 -9.93
C ALA A 73 -4.35 1.12 -10.10
N PRO A 74 -3.47 2.12 -10.22
CA PRO A 74 -3.85 3.43 -10.75
C PRO A 74 -4.60 3.26 -12.07
N THR A 75 -5.82 3.81 -12.16
CA THR A 75 -6.66 3.70 -13.37
C THR A 75 -6.24 4.67 -14.46
N SER A 76 -5.42 5.67 -14.11
CA SER A 76 -4.95 6.72 -15.00
C SER A 76 -3.77 7.50 -14.42
N GLY A 77 -3.28 8.49 -15.17
CA GLY A 77 -2.15 9.30 -14.74
C GLY A 77 -0.80 8.64 -15.01
N LEU A 78 0.25 9.46 -14.98
CA LEU A 78 1.63 9.01 -15.12
C LEU A 78 2.19 8.69 -13.75
N LEU A 79 2.67 7.46 -13.54
CA LEU A 79 3.22 7.00 -12.25
C LEU A 79 4.74 7.12 -12.28
N GLU A 80 5.36 7.65 -11.23
CA GLU A 80 6.81 7.89 -11.12
C GLU A 80 7.29 7.70 -9.69
N SER A 81 8.04 6.62 -9.41
CA SER A 81 8.76 6.52 -8.14
C SER A 81 9.87 7.59 -8.11
N PRO A 82 9.90 8.46 -7.09
CA PRO A 82 11.00 9.40 -6.91
C PRO A 82 12.27 8.66 -6.49
N PRO A 83 13.41 8.85 -7.16
CA PRO A 83 14.71 8.45 -6.64
C PRO A 83 15.00 9.04 -5.26
N GLU A 84 15.81 8.36 -4.44
CA GLU A 84 16.10 8.84 -3.07
C GLU A 84 16.91 10.15 -3.00
N TYR A 85 17.47 10.56 -4.14
CA TYR A 85 18.19 11.82 -4.29
C TYR A 85 17.31 12.98 -4.74
N ASP A 86 16.02 12.74 -5.00
CA ASP A 86 15.04 13.80 -5.21
C ASP A 86 14.80 14.58 -3.90
N PRO A 87 14.22 15.78 -3.95
CA PRO A 87 13.86 16.54 -2.77
C PRO A 87 13.00 15.74 -1.79
N VAL A 88 13.35 15.81 -0.51
CA VAL A 88 12.72 15.06 0.59
C VAL A 88 12.12 16.03 1.60
N ASP A 89 10.88 15.79 2.01
CA ASP A 89 10.16 16.59 3.00
C ASP A 89 10.48 16.14 4.43
N GLY A 90 10.76 14.86 4.58
CA GLY A 90 11.11 14.28 5.86
C GLY A 90 11.47 12.82 5.72
N VAL A 91 11.76 12.22 6.86
CA VAL A 91 12.12 10.82 6.95
C VAL A 91 11.21 10.16 7.97
N LEU A 92 10.63 9.02 7.60
CA LEU A 92 9.93 8.16 8.52
C LEU A 92 10.92 7.28 9.28
N PHE A 93 10.67 7.13 10.58
CA PHE A 93 11.40 6.26 11.49
C PHE A 93 10.41 5.40 12.27
N ARG A 94 10.84 4.21 12.68
CA ARG A 94 10.16 3.43 13.72
C ARG A 94 11.01 3.47 14.98
N TYR A 95 10.47 3.98 16.09
CA TYR A 95 11.16 3.95 17.38
C TYR A 95 10.62 2.82 18.28
N GLY A 96 11.53 2.02 18.85
CA GLY A 96 11.21 1.03 19.88
C GLY A 96 12.27 1.00 20.96
N THR A 97 11.85 0.99 22.23
CA THR A 97 12.75 1.12 23.40
C THR A 97 13.75 -0.02 23.52
N SER A 98 13.50 -1.17 22.90
CA SER A 98 14.42 -2.30 22.88
C SER A 98 15.05 -2.57 21.52
N SER A 99 14.70 -1.79 20.49
CA SER A 99 15.12 -1.98 19.09
C SER A 99 16.14 -0.92 18.69
N TRP A 100 17.39 -1.03 19.16
CA TRP A 100 18.47 -0.08 18.83
C TRP A 100 18.07 1.42 18.89
N PRO A 101 17.41 1.88 19.97
CA PRO A 101 16.83 3.22 20.04
C PRO A 101 17.88 4.34 19.87
N SER A 102 19.15 4.07 20.19
CA SER A 102 20.23 5.04 20.00
C SER A 102 20.47 5.38 18.52
N VAL A 103 20.39 4.40 17.62
CA VAL A 103 20.62 4.64 16.18
C VAL A 103 19.53 5.55 15.61
N VAL A 104 18.27 5.27 15.96
CA VAL A 104 17.13 6.13 15.57
C VAL A 104 17.26 7.52 16.17
N THR A 105 17.65 7.60 17.45
CA THR A 105 17.84 8.86 18.17
C THR A 105 18.91 9.73 17.51
N ASP A 106 20.05 9.16 17.14
CA ASP A 106 21.14 9.88 16.47
C ASP A 106 20.71 10.38 15.08
N CYS A 107 19.99 9.55 14.31
CA CYS A 107 19.43 9.96 13.03
C CYS A 107 18.44 11.13 13.17
N VAL A 108 17.48 11.03 14.10
CA VAL A 108 16.45 12.07 14.32
C VAL A 108 17.09 13.37 14.80
N ALA A 109 18.06 13.30 15.72
CA ALA A 109 18.78 14.48 16.20
C ALA A 109 19.58 15.15 15.09
N ALA A 110 20.30 14.37 14.27
CA ALA A 110 21.08 14.91 13.16
C ALA A 110 20.23 15.42 11.99
N LEU A 111 19.03 14.87 11.77
CA LEU A 111 18.06 15.36 10.79
C LEU A 111 17.50 16.72 11.21
N THR A 112 17.00 16.81 12.45
CA THR A 112 16.16 17.93 12.90
C THR A 112 16.92 19.08 13.57
N GLY A 113 18.05 18.78 14.21
CA GLY A 113 18.73 19.71 15.14
C GLY A 113 19.39 20.94 14.48
N ASP A 114 19.55 20.94 13.15
CA ASP A 114 20.07 22.10 12.42
C ASP A 114 18.92 22.99 11.93
N SER A 115 18.88 24.24 12.40
CA SER A 115 17.86 25.22 12.03
C SER A 115 17.90 25.66 10.56
N ALA A 116 18.99 25.36 9.83
CA ALA A 116 19.11 25.67 8.41
C ALA A 116 18.29 24.74 7.51
N HIS A 117 17.82 23.61 8.03
CA HIS A 117 17.02 22.64 7.28
C HIS A 117 15.62 22.51 7.91
N ASP A 118 14.63 22.13 7.12
CA ASP A 118 13.21 22.16 7.50
C ASP A 118 12.54 20.79 7.46
N GLU A 119 13.31 19.71 7.30
CA GLU A 119 12.74 18.38 7.14
C GLU A 119 12.17 17.82 8.44
N PHE A 120 11.07 17.07 8.31
CA PHE A 120 10.40 16.44 9.44
C PHE A 120 10.94 15.05 9.74
N ALA A 121 10.99 14.70 11.03
CA ALA A 121 11.09 13.32 11.49
C ALA A 121 9.68 12.79 11.79
N TYR A 122 9.16 11.92 10.94
CA TYR A 122 7.89 11.22 11.15
C TYR A 122 8.16 9.92 11.92
N VAL A 123 7.80 9.85 13.19
CA VAL A 123 8.23 8.77 14.08
C VAL A 123 7.05 7.89 14.49
N VAL A 124 7.03 6.67 13.96
CA VAL A 124 6.10 5.61 14.33
C VAL A 124 6.49 5.02 15.68
N VAL A 125 5.54 4.98 16.61
CA VAL A 125 5.66 4.39 17.95
C VAL A 125 4.42 3.56 18.26
N SER A 126 4.56 2.45 18.98
CA SER A 126 3.43 1.54 19.22
C SER A 126 2.55 1.91 20.41
N SER A 127 2.87 2.99 21.14
CA SER A 127 2.05 3.47 22.26
C SER A 127 2.43 4.88 22.71
N THR A 128 1.54 5.52 23.48
CA THR A 128 1.83 6.77 24.20
C THR A 128 3.01 6.65 25.18
N SER A 129 3.26 5.45 25.72
CA SER A 129 4.42 5.20 26.57
C SER A 129 5.72 5.26 25.75
N GLN A 130 5.75 4.63 24.58
CA GLN A 130 6.91 4.70 23.68
C GLN A 130 7.12 6.13 23.14
N LEU A 131 6.05 6.86 22.84
CA LEU A 131 6.12 8.29 22.49
C LEU A 131 6.85 9.09 23.57
N SER A 132 6.52 8.85 24.85
CA SER A 132 7.12 9.55 25.98
C SER A 132 8.62 9.24 26.11
N SER A 133 9.00 7.98 25.91
CA SER A 133 10.42 7.56 25.88
C SER A 133 11.17 8.20 24.71
N ALA A 134 10.63 8.08 23.49
CA ALA A 134 11.22 8.67 22.29
C ALA A 134 11.42 10.18 22.43
N SER A 135 10.41 10.90 22.94
CA SER A 135 10.49 12.34 23.19
C SER A 135 11.63 12.70 24.14
N SER A 136 11.83 11.89 25.18
CA SER A 136 12.91 12.11 26.16
C SER A 136 14.28 11.87 25.55
N ASP A 137 14.44 10.78 24.79
CA ASP A 137 15.68 10.42 24.13
C ASP A 137 16.07 11.44 23.05
N PHE A 138 15.13 11.83 22.19
CA PHE A 138 15.37 12.79 21.12
C PHE A 138 15.72 14.17 21.67
N LEU A 139 15.00 14.65 22.68
CA LEU A 139 15.31 15.93 23.33
C LEU A 139 16.70 15.90 23.98
N ALA A 140 17.07 14.79 24.63
CA ALA A 140 18.39 14.63 25.25
C ALA A 140 19.52 14.61 24.21
N ALA A 141 19.28 14.06 23.02
CA ALA A 141 20.22 14.05 21.91
C ALA A 141 20.29 15.38 21.13
N GLY A 142 19.43 16.36 21.45
CA GLY A 142 19.43 17.68 20.83
C GLY A 142 18.58 17.79 19.56
N ALA A 143 17.61 16.89 19.37
CA ALA A 143 16.62 17.01 18.30
C ALA A 143 15.75 18.26 18.48
N ASP A 144 15.35 18.87 17.35
CA ASP A 144 14.34 19.92 17.35
C ASP A 144 12.95 19.29 17.35
N MET A 145 12.31 19.24 18.53
CA MET A 145 10.99 18.64 18.70
C MET A 145 9.89 19.36 17.92
N ALA A 146 10.10 20.60 17.45
CA ALA A 146 9.16 21.27 16.55
C ALA A 146 9.08 20.60 15.16
N LYS A 147 10.12 19.83 14.79
CA LYS A 147 10.22 19.06 13.54
C LYS A 147 9.97 17.56 13.72
N VAL A 148 9.57 17.11 14.90
CA VAL A 148 9.20 15.71 15.15
C VAL A 148 7.68 15.57 15.08
N ARG A 149 7.19 14.55 14.36
CA ARG A 149 5.77 14.20 14.23
C ARG A 149 5.59 12.75 14.65
N PHE A 150 4.92 12.51 15.78
CA PHE A 150 4.66 11.15 16.24
C PHE A 150 3.40 10.56 15.62
N ILE A 151 3.49 9.29 15.24
CA ILE A 151 2.38 8.50 14.71
C ILE A 151 2.25 7.25 15.58
N ILE A 152 1.08 7.03 16.18
CA ILE A 152 0.87 5.91 17.09
C ILE A 152 0.28 4.73 16.32
N GLU A 153 1.13 3.82 15.88
CA GLU A 153 0.75 2.59 15.17
C GLU A 153 1.55 1.39 15.70
N SER A 154 0.88 0.24 15.82
CA SER A 154 1.54 -1.00 16.24
C SER A 154 2.45 -1.49 15.14
N THR A 155 3.62 -2.05 15.47
CA THR A 155 4.52 -2.69 14.49
C THR A 155 5.12 -3.99 15.06
N ASN A 156 5.56 -4.91 14.22
CA ASN A 156 6.34 -6.09 14.63
C ASN A 156 7.84 -5.80 14.70
N SER A 157 8.35 -4.89 13.87
CA SER A 157 9.80 -4.65 13.75
C SER A 157 10.18 -3.20 13.44
N ILE A 158 11.48 -2.92 13.45
CA ILE A 158 12.09 -1.61 13.16
C ILE A 158 12.36 -1.38 11.67
N TRP A 159 12.23 -2.41 10.83
CA TRP A 159 12.72 -2.45 9.45
C TRP A 159 11.81 -1.68 8.48
N LEU A 160 11.52 -0.43 8.82
CA LEU A 160 10.54 0.43 8.15
C LEU A 160 10.86 0.64 6.67
N ARG A 161 12.12 0.50 6.26
CA ARG A 161 12.48 0.49 4.83
C ARG A 161 11.79 -0.61 4.07
N ASP A 162 11.68 -1.79 4.67
CA ASP A 162 11.23 -2.99 3.95
C ASP A 162 9.72 -2.99 3.75
N TYR A 163 8.99 -2.55 4.77
CA TYR A 163 7.53 -2.60 4.80
C TYR A 163 6.86 -1.23 4.76
N GLY A 164 7.60 -0.12 4.81
CA GLY A 164 7.02 1.23 4.89
C GLY A 164 6.35 1.68 3.59
N PRO A 165 5.66 2.83 3.59
CA PRO A 165 4.95 3.33 2.41
C PRO A 165 5.94 3.69 1.29
N HIS A 166 5.79 3.04 0.14
CA HIS A 166 6.52 3.43 -1.07
C HIS A 166 5.75 4.53 -1.78
N PHE A 167 6.18 5.78 -1.55
CA PHE A 167 5.58 6.94 -2.20
C PHE A 167 5.90 6.97 -3.70
N VAL A 168 4.90 7.32 -4.50
CA VAL A 168 4.95 7.42 -5.96
C VAL A 168 4.22 8.68 -6.38
N TRP A 169 4.70 9.36 -7.41
CA TRP A 169 3.97 10.46 -8.02
C TRP A 169 2.99 9.93 -9.06
N GLN A 170 1.71 10.26 -8.93
CA GLN A 170 0.67 10.07 -9.95
C GLN A 170 0.27 11.43 -10.51
N SER A 171 0.79 11.76 -11.70
CA SER A 171 0.55 13.05 -12.34
C SER A 171 0.83 14.24 -11.40
N GLY A 172 1.92 14.16 -10.63
CA GLY A 172 2.35 15.19 -9.68
C GLY A 172 1.62 15.20 -8.34
N THR A 173 0.70 14.27 -8.09
CA THR A 173 0.10 14.05 -6.75
C THR A 173 0.72 12.83 -6.09
N ARG A 174 0.86 12.81 -4.77
CA ARG A 174 1.48 11.68 -4.07
C ARG A 174 0.47 10.56 -3.84
N VAL A 175 0.91 9.32 -4.07
CA VAL A 175 0.19 8.07 -3.78
C VAL A 175 1.16 7.06 -3.20
N VAL A 176 0.66 5.97 -2.62
CA VAL A 176 1.47 4.89 -2.06
C VAL A 176 1.29 3.62 -2.90
N ALA A 177 2.39 2.98 -3.27
CA ALA A 177 2.39 1.60 -3.74
C ALA A 177 2.57 0.68 -2.53
N ASP A 178 1.55 -0.11 -2.19
CA ASP A 178 1.54 -0.98 -1.02
C ASP A 178 1.89 -2.41 -1.39
N SER A 179 3.11 -2.83 -1.12
CA SER A 179 3.59 -4.18 -1.39
C SER A 179 3.14 -5.19 -0.34
N HIS A 180 3.06 -6.46 -0.75
CA HIS A 180 2.91 -7.54 0.22
C HIS A 180 4.24 -7.88 0.90
N TYR A 181 4.24 -7.76 2.23
CA TYR A 181 5.34 -8.09 3.12
C TYR A 181 5.18 -9.49 3.73
N TYR A 182 6.16 -9.93 4.52
CA TYR A 182 6.21 -11.32 4.97
C TYR A 182 5.09 -11.68 5.99
N PRO A 183 4.41 -12.82 5.82
CA PRO A 183 3.33 -13.31 6.71
C PRO A 183 3.71 -13.44 8.18
N SER A 184 5.00 -13.60 8.48
CA SER A 184 5.52 -13.62 9.85
C SER A 184 5.48 -12.26 10.55
N ARG A 185 5.20 -11.18 9.82
CA ARG A 185 5.15 -9.80 10.31
C ARG A 185 3.90 -9.09 9.80
N PRO A 186 2.72 -9.57 10.20
CA PRO A 186 1.49 -9.07 9.63
C PRO A 186 1.18 -7.62 10.02
N VAL A 187 1.60 -7.18 11.21
CA VAL A 187 1.37 -5.80 11.63
C VAL A 187 2.24 -4.83 10.82
N ASP A 188 3.48 -5.20 10.50
CA ASP A 188 4.38 -4.40 9.66
C ASP A 188 3.80 -4.21 8.23
N ASN A 189 3.24 -5.27 7.65
CA ASN A 189 2.63 -5.24 6.31
C ASN A 189 1.54 -4.18 6.14
N PHE A 190 0.87 -3.76 7.20
CA PHE A 190 -0.21 -2.77 7.12
C PHE A 190 0.21 -1.32 7.28
N ILE A 191 1.44 -1.10 7.73
CA ILE A 191 1.92 0.25 7.99
C ILE A 191 1.82 1.16 6.75
N PRO A 192 2.09 0.72 5.50
CA PRO A 192 1.90 1.57 4.32
C PRO A 192 0.48 2.11 4.22
N THR A 193 -0.51 1.23 4.28
CA THR A 193 -1.93 1.57 4.13
C THR A 193 -2.42 2.46 5.28
N ARG A 194 -2.03 2.16 6.52
CA ARG A 194 -2.36 3.00 7.69
C ARG A 194 -1.78 4.40 7.57
N LEU A 195 -0.51 4.49 7.22
CA LEU A 195 0.14 5.79 7.06
C LEU A 195 -0.45 6.58 5.88
N ALA A 196 -0.71 5.91 4.75
CA ALA A 196 -1.33 6.53 3.60
C ALA A 196 -2.68 7.16 3.96
N TYR A 197 -3.61 6.41 4.54
CA TYR A 197 -4.97 6.92 4.80
C TYR A 197 -5.08 7.79 6.06
N ASP A 198 -4.48 7.37 7.18
CA ASP A 198 -4.73 7.98 8.49
C ASP A 198 -3.75 9.13 8.79
N THR A 199 -2.59 9.15 8.14
CA THR A 199 -1.55 10.18 8.36
C THR A 199 -1.40 11.14 7.18
N PHE A 200 -1.22 10.61 5.97
CA PHE A 200 -0.90 11.43 4.80
C PHE A 200 -2.14 11.80 3.96
N ILE A 201 -3.26 11.09 4.13
CA ILE A 201 -4.50 11.25 3.35
C ILE A 201 -4.24 11.04 1.85
N GLU A 202 -3.55 9.94 1.54
CA GLU A 202 -3.10 9.59 0.20
C GLU A 202 -3.72 8.28 -0.28
N PRO A 203 -4.02 8.15 -1.58
CA PRO A 203 -4.39 6.87 -2.17
C PRO A 203 -3.29 5.82 -1.96
N SER A 204 -3.69 4.60 -1.62
CA SER A 204 -2.82 3.44 -1.53
C SER A 204 -3.25 2.39 -2.56
N TYR A 205 -2.31 1.93 -3.39
CA TYR A 205 -2.52 0.93 -4.42
C TYR A 205 -1.77 -0.34 -4.07
N PRO A 206 -2.47 -1.44 -3.73
CA PRO A 206 -1.78 -2.66 -3.39
C PRO A 206 -1.15 -3.29 -4.62
N MET A 207 0.14 -3.50 -4.54
CA MET A 207 0.98 -4.18 -5.50
C MET A 207 1.06 -5.65 -5.13
N GLY A 208 0.45 -6.52 -5.94
CA GLY A 208 0.43 -7.97 -5.72
C GLY A 208 1.78 -8.66 -5.96
N LEU A 209 2.80 -8.23 -5.23
CA LEU A 209 4.18 -8.68 -5.28
C LEU A 209 4.71 -8.79 -3.85
N TYR A 210 5.29 -9.94 -3.51
CA TYR A 210 6.14 -10.04 -2.32
C TYR A 210 7.37 -9.17 -2.53
N TYR A 211 7.51 -8.15 -1.70
CA TYR A 211 8.47 -7.09 -1.94
C TYR A 211 8.99 -6.53 -0.62
N SER A 212 10.21 -6.02 -0.65
CA SER A 212 10.83 -5.32 0.46
C SER A 212 11.56 -4.11 -0.09
N GLY A 213 11.27 -2.93 0.47
CA GLY A 213 11.83 -1.68 -0.02
C GLY A 213 13.35 -1.61 -0.02
N GLY A 214 14.04 -2.31 0.90
CA GLY A 214 15.51 -2.40 0.88
C GLY A 214 16.06 -3.09 -0.37
N ASN A 215 15.24 -3.88 -1.06
CA ASN A 215 15.58 -4.51 -2.33
C ASN A 215 15.17 -3.71 -3.57
N PHE A 216 14.85 -2.42 -3.44
CA PHE A 216 14.48 -1.57 -4.58
C PHE A 216 15.08 -0.18 -4.47
N GLN A 217 15.68 0.28 -5.57
CA GLN A 217 16.10 1.67 -5.75
C GLN A 217 15.57 2.19 -7.09
N PRO A 218 14.69 3.21 -7.09
CA PRO A 218 14.34 3.93 -8.31
C PRO A 218 15.51 4.81 -8.76
N GLY A 219 15.71 4.91 -10.06
CA GLY A 219 16.81 5.64 -10.69
C GLY A 219 16.39 6.46 -11.90
N PRO A 220 17.35 7.03 -12.65
CA PRO A 220 17.10 7.98 -13.71
C PRO A 220 16.27 7.36 -14.85
N GLY A 221 15.45 8.18 -15.51
CA GLY A 221 14.69 7.75 -16.69
C GLY A 221 13.67 6.65 -16.38
N ARG A 222 13.07 6.66 -15.18
CA ARG A 222 12.11 5.65 -14.72
C ARG A 222 12.71 4.25 -14.74
N SER A 223 13.99 4.12 -14.41
CA SER A 223 14.66 2.83 -14.19
C SER A 223 14.50 2.40 -12.73
N GLY A 224 14.56 1.10 -12.48
CA GLY A 224 14.50 0.56 -11.11
C GLY A 224 15.51 -0.57 -10.96
N TYR A 225 16.11 -0.68 -9.78
CA TYR A 225 17.20 -1.60 -9.50
C TYR A 225 16.83 -2.49 -8.31
N VAL A 226 16.88 -3.79 -8.53
CA VAL A 226 16.54 -4.82 -7.53
C VAL A 226 17.55 -5.95 -7.62
N THR A 227 17.66 -6.77 -6.58
CA THR A 227 18.35 -8.06 -6.74
C THR A 227 17.41 -9.16 -7.24
N SER A 228 18.00 -10.29 -7.62
CA SER A 228 17.30 -11.52 -7.98
C SER A 228 16.44 -12.08 -6.85
N LEU A 229 16.49 -11.53 -5.63
CA LEU A 229 15.55 -11.84 -4.54
C LEU A 229 14.09 -11.67 -4.97
N VAL A 230 13.77 -10.64 -5.76
CA VAL A 230 12.38 -10.36 -6.13
C VAL A 230 11.68 -11.54 -6.80
N GLN A 231 12.38 -12.31 -7.65
CA GLN A 231 11.77 -13.47 -8.29
C GLN A 231 11.81 -14.70 -7.36
N GLN A 232 12.66 -14.71 -6.32
CA GLN A 232 12.75 -15.82 -5.36
C GLN A 232 11.57 -15.76 -4.40
N ASP A 233 11.19 -14.55 -4.01
CA ASP A 233 10.02 -14.28 -3.18
C ASP A 233 8.71 -14.44 -3.99
N ASN A 234 8.80 -14.43 -5.32
CA ASN A 234 7.66 -14.58 -6.23
C ASN A 234 7.90 -15.68 -7.29
N PRO A 235 8.07 -16.96 -6.88
CA PRO A 235 8.44 -18.05 -7.80
C PRO A 235 7.35 -18.37 -8.84
N ASP A 236 6.10 -18.01 -8.56
CA ASP A 236 4.94 -18.26 -9.42
C ASP A 236 4.76 -17.16 -10.48
N LEU A 237 5.52 -16.06 -10.40
CA LEU A 237 5.50 -14.97 -11.36
C LEU A 237 6.68 -15.05 -12.34
N SER A 238 6.39 -14.83 -13.62
CA SER A 238 7.46 -14.64 -14.61
C SER A 238 8.19 -13.31 -14.37
N VAL A 239 9.45 -13.24 -14.79
CA VAL A 239 10.24 -12.00 -14.73
C VAL A 239 9.55 -10.82 -15.43
N GLN A 240 8.85 -11.09 -16.54
CA GLN A 240 8.08 -10.08 -17.25
C GLN A 240 6.90 -9.58 -16.41
N ALA A 241 6.12 -10.48 -15.79
CA ALA A 241 5.01 -10.11 -14.92
C ALA A 241 5.46 -9.25 -13.74
N ILE A 242 6.62 -9.56 -13.14
CA ILE A 242 7.23 -8.73 -12.09
C ILE A 242 7.52 -7.32 -12.64
N ALA A 243 8.19 -7.21 -13.79
CA ALA A 243 8.50 -5.91 -14.41
C ALA A 243 7.22 -5.11 -14.75
N ASP A 244 6.13 -5.78 -15.12
CA ASP A 244 4.86 -5.14 -15.43
C ASP A 244 4.16 -4.61 -14.16
N LEU A 245 4.31 -5.30 -13.02
CA LEU A 245 3.84 -4.79 -11.73
C LEU A 245 4.61 -3.54 -11.30
N TYR A 246 5.95 -3.53 -11.42
CA TYR A 246 6.77 -2.33 -11.16
C TYR A 246 6.43 -1.18 -12.10
N ARG A 247 6.19 -1.45 -13.38
CA ARG A 247 5.73 -0.44 -14.33
C ARG A 247 4.43 0.22 -13.88
N THR A 248 3.47 -0.62 -13.49
CA THR A 248 2.12 -0.17 -13.19
C THR A 248 2.02 0.59 -11.87
N HIS A 249 2.69 0.11 -10.82
CA HIS A 249 2.53 0.67 -9.47
C HIS A 249 3.65 1.64 -9.09
N GLN A 250 4.86 1.45 -9.63
CA GLN A 250 6.06 2.24 -9.32
C GLN A 250 6.52 3.09 -10.52
N GLY A 251 5.84 3.00 -11.67
CA GLY A 251 6.22 3.78 -12.85
C GLY A 251 7.50 3.31 -13.54
N ILE A 252 8.05 2.14 -13.21
CA ILE A 252 9.37 1.71 -13.70
C ILE A 252 9.30 1.14 -15.11
N ASP A 253 9.94 1.82 -16.05
CA ASP A 253 9.99 1.41 -17.44
C ASP A 253 10.96 0.26 -17.70
N THR A 254 12.13 0.31 -17.06
CA THR A 254 13.17 -0.71 -17.17
C THR A 254 13.60 -1.16 -15.78
N LEU A 255 13.37 -2.44 -15.48
CA LEU A 255 13.77 -3.06 -14.23
C LEU A 255 15.11 -3.79 -14.42
N HIS A 256 16.14 -3.34 -13.72
CA HIS A 256 17.46 -3.94 -13.66
C HIS A 256 17.50 -4.95 -12.51
N ILE A 257 17.70 -6.22 -12.83
CA ILE A 257 17.79 -7.31 -11.88
C ILE A 257 19.25 -7.72 -11.74
N LEU A 258 19.85 -7.37 -10.60
CA LEU A 258 21.22 -7.72 -10.24
C LEU A 258 21.24 -9.06 -9.48
N PRO A 259 22.35 -9.82 -9.49
CA PRO A 259 22.47 -10.96 -8.60
C PRO A 259 22.45 -10.52 -7.13
N ARG A 260 21.76 -11.23 -6.27
CA ARG A 260 21.88 -11.04 -4.82
C ARG A 260 23.21 -11.57 -4.30
N LEU A 261 23.62 -11.09 -3.13
CA LEU A 261 24.71 -11.72 -2.38
C LEU A 261 24.27 -13.09 -1.80
N PRO A 262 25.20 -14.04 -1.61
CA PRO A 262 24.88 -15.32 -0.99
C PRO A 262 24.28 -15.15 0.41
N ALA A 263 23.33 -16.00 0.80
CA ALA A 263 22.69 -15.92 2.13
C ALA A 263 23.68 -16.07 3.31
N SER A 264 24.83 -16.70 3.06
CA SER A 264 25.94 -16.83 4.04
C SER A 264 26.78 -15.57 4.20
N VAL A 265 26.66 -14.62 3.27
CA VAL A 265 27.32 -13.32 3.28
C VAL A 265 26.37 -12.26 3.78
N ASP A 266 25.15 -12.24 3.25
CA ASP A 266 24.11 -11.28 3.59
C ASP A 266 22.78 -12.02 3.75
N GLY A 267 22.18 -11.93 4.94
CA GLY A 267 20.95 -12.65 5.27
C GLY A 267 19.72 -12.15 4.52
N THR A 268 19.76 -10.90 4.05
CA THR A 268 18.64 -10.20 3.40
C THR A 268 18.59 -10.50 1.89
N GLY A 269 19.72 -10.50 1.20
CA GLY A 269 19.77 -10.51 -0.25
C GLY A 269 19.30 -9.19 -0.87
N HIS A 270 19.20 -8.11 -0.10
CA HIS A 270 18.73 -6.81 -0.56
C HIS A 270 19.80 -6.08 -1.37
N ILE A 271 19.37 -5.10 -2.17
CA ILE A 271 20.29 -4.29 -2.99
C ILE A 271 20.98 -3.22 -2.14
N ASP A 272 20.27 -2.63 -1.18
CA ASP A 272 20.77 -1.60 -0.27
C ASP A 272 21.89 -2.06 0.68
N MET A 273 22.14 -3.37 0.77
CA MET A 273 23.25 -3.93 1.52
C MET A 273 24.58 -3.84 0.79
N TRP A 274 24.59 -3.53 -0.52
CA TRP A 274 25.84 -3.51 -1.28
C TRP A 274 25.89 -2.55 -2.46
N LEU A 275 24.78 -1.94 -2.87
CA LEU A 275 24.71 -0.90 -3.91
C LEU A 275 23.81 0.25 -3.45
N TYR A 276 24.20 1.49 -3.76
CA TYR A 276 23.39 2.69 -3.53
C TYR A 276 23.50 3.68 -4.70
N LEU A 277 22.38 4.20 -5.19
CA LEU A 277 22.34 5.28 -6.17
C LEU A 277 22.43 6.64 -5.46
N VAL A 278 23.54 7.35 -5.67
CA VAL A 278 23.84 8.62 -4.96
C VAL A 278 23.09 9.79 -5.59
N ASP A 279 23.01 9.79 -6.93
CA ASP A 279 22.30 10.74 -7.78
C ASP A 279 22.03 10.10 -9.16
N GLU A 280 21.74 10.93 -10.17
CA GLU A 280 21.40 10.49 -11.54
C GLU A 280 22.55 9.80 -12.29
N ASP A 281 23.81 9.98 -11.86
CA ASP A 281 24.98 9.47 -12.56
C ASP A 281 26.08 8.93 -11.65
N SER A 282 25.86 8.83 -10.34
CA SER A 282 26.84 8.32 -9.38
C SER A 282 26.27 7.19 -8.51
N ALA A 283 27.08 6.16 -8.28
CA ALA A 283 26.68 5.00 -7.47
C ALA A 283 27.80 4.54 -6.54
N ILE A 284 27.42 3.99 -5.39
CA ILE A 284 28.30 3.28 -4.46
C ILE A 284 28.09 1.78 -4.65
N ILE A 285 29.18 1.03 -4.80
CA ILE A 285 29.15 -0.44 -4.78
C ILE A 285 30.17 -0.94 -3.75
N SER A 286 29.78 -1.89 -2.91
CA SER A 286 30.66 -2.52 -1.93
C SER A 286 31.86 -3.22 -2.57
N GLU A 287 33.02 -3.11 -1.94
CA GLU A 287 34.27 -3.79 -2.30
C GLU A 287 34.68 -4.76 -1.20
N PHE A 288 34.44 -6.04 -1.44
CA PHE A 288 34.80 -7.08 -0.49
C PHE A 288 36.32 -7.26 -0.38
N LYS A 289 36.84 -7.36 0.85
CA LYS A 289 38.27 -7.62 1.10
C LYS A 289 38.73 -8.93 0.43
N PRO A 290 39.98 -9.02 -0.05
CA PRO A 290 40.55 -10.26 -0.57
C PRO A 290 40.40 -11.43 0.42
N GLY A 291 39.98 -12.60 -0.08
CA GLY A 291 39.69 -13.78 0.76
C GLY A 291 38.25 -13.87 1.27
N SER A 292 37.41 -12.86 0.99
CA SER A 292 35.96 -12.93 1.20
C SER A 292 35.31 -13.99 0.29
N ASN A 293 34.01 -14.21 0.48
CA ASN A 293 33.24 -15.16 -0.33
C ASN A 293 33.39 -14.86 -1.83
N ALA A 294 33.80 -15.88 -2.61
CA ALA A 294 34.10 -15.73 -4.03
C ALA A 294 32.89 -15.27 -4.86
N THR A 295 31.67 -15.66 -4.48
CA THR A 295 30.45 -15.21 -5.16
C THR A 295 30.14 -13.76 -4.84
N ALA A 296 30.30 -13.31 -3.59
CA ALA A 296 30.11 -11.90 -3.24
C ALA A 296 31.10 -10.97 -3.97
N LEU A 297 32.37 -11.38 -4.05
CA LEU A 297 33.38 -10.71 -4.86
C LEU A 297 32.97 -10.64 -6.33
N GLN A 298 32.51 -11.76 -6.90
CA GLN A 298 32.06 -11.79 -8.29
C GLN A 298 30.86 -10.85 -8.54
N VAL A 299 29.81 -10.94 -7.71
CA VAL A 299 28.60 -10.12 -7.86
C VAL A 299 28.93 -8.63 -7.83
N THR A 300 29.70 -8.20 -6.82
CA THR A 300 30.06 -6.78 -6.67
C THR A 300 31.05 -6.31 -7.75
N ASN A 301 31.94 -7.16 -8.26
CA ASN A 301 32.86 -6.78 -9.33
C ASN A 301 32.20 -6.73 -10.71
N ASP A 302 31.27 -7.65 -10.99
CA ASP A 302 30.53 -7.69 -12.25
C ASP A 302 29.50 -6.53 -12.33
N ALA A 303 29.01 -6.05 -11.18
CA ALA A 303 28.09 -4.91 -11.12
C ALA A 303 28.74 -3.57 -11.51
N VAL A 304 30.04 -3.37 -11.26
CA VAL A 304 30.74 -2.11 -11.61
C VAL A 304 30.66 -1.79 -13.10
N PRO A 305 31.20 -2.62 -14.02
CA PRO A 305 31.13 -2.32 -15.45
C PRO A 305 29.68 -2.33 -15.96
N TYR A 306 28.76 -3.03 -15.30
CA TYR A 306 27.35 -2.97 -15.66
C TYR A 306 26.77 -1.57 -15.42
N MET A 307 26.96 -1.02 -14.21
CA MET A 307 26.48 0.32 -13.86
C MET A 307 27.22 1.41 -14.66
N GLU A 308 28.52 1.26 -14.90
CA GLU A 308 29.29 2.18 -15.76
C GLU A 308 28.75 2.21 -17.19
N ASN A 309 28.37 1.06 -17.75
CA ASN A 309 27.75 1.00 -19.08
C ASN A 309 26.35 1.62 -19.12
N LEU A 310 25.67 1.77 -17.98
CA LEU A 310 24.41 2.50 -17.85
C LEU A 310 24.62 4.01 -17.68
N GLY A 311 25.87 4.47 -17.55
CA GLY A 311 26.22 5.88 -17.42
C GLY A 311 26.65 6.31 -16.01
N PHE A 312 26.72 5.40 -15.04
CA PHE A 312 27.11 5.74 -13.67
C PHE A 312 28.63 5.80 -13.47
N THR A 313 29.08 6.78 -12.71
CA THR A 313 30.40 6.80 -12.06
C THR A 313 30.30 5.99 -10.78
N VAL A 314 31.05 4.89 -10.70
CA VAL A 314 30.99 4.00 -9.54
C VAL A 314 32.13 4.31 -8.56
N GLN A 315 31.78 4.62 -7.32
CA GLN A 315 32.70 4.63 -6.18
C GLN A 315 32.57 3.35 -5.36
N ARG A 316 33.66 2.97 -4.68
CA ARG A 316 33.77 1.70 -3.97
C ARG A 316 33.98 1.93 -2.49
N THR A 317 33.21 1.25 -1.65
CA THR A 317 33.35 1.30 -0.19
C THR A 317 33.75 -0.07 0.38
N PRO A 318 34.58 -0.16 1.44
CA PRO A 318 35.01 -1.45 1.96
C PRO A 318 33.84 -2.31 2.49
N ALA A 319 33.86 -3.61 2.23
CA ALA A 319 32.92 -4.58 2.81
C ALA A 319 33.61 -5.86 3.27
N TRP A 320 33.08 -6.50 4.32
CA TRP A 320 33.61 -7.76 4.84
C TRP A 320 32.60 -8.49 5.73
N ASN A 321 32.92 -9.75 6.06
CA ASN A 321 32.17 -10.52 7.04
C ASN A 321 33.00 -10.82 8.29
N VAL A 322 32.34 -10.79 9.45
CA VAL A 322 32.84 -11.39 10.70
C VAL A 322 31.77 -12.36 11.20
N GLY A 323 32.05 -13.66 11.14
CA GLY A 323 30.99 -14.66 11.31
C GLY A 323 29.92 -14.48 10.23
N SER A 324 28.65 -14.35 10.64
CA SER A 324 27.52 -14.06 9.75
C SER A 324 27.23 -12.57 9.57
N THR A 325 27.93 -11.67 10.27
CA THR A 325 27.69 -10.22 10.17
C THR A 325 28.36 -9.66 8.92
N HIS A 326 27.57 -9.01 8.07
CA HIS A 326 28.04 -8.25 6.91
C HIS A 326 28.25 -6.79 7.28
N TYR A 327 29.49 -6.31 7.28
CA TYR A 327 29.80 -4.89 7.44
C TYR A 327 29.83 -4.23 6.07
N THR A 328 29.02 -3.18 5.88
CA THR A 328 28.82 -2.49 4.60
C THR A 328 28.53 -1.01 4.80
N TYR A 329 29.16 -0.16 4.00
CA TYR A 329 28.88 1.28 4.00
C TYR A 329 27.85 1.70 2.94
N ALA A 330 27.30 0.75 2.18
CA ALA A 330 26.27 1.02 1.17
C ALA A 330 24.89 1.29 1.79
N ASN A 331 24.66 0.81 3.02
CA ASN A 331 23.38 0.94 3.73
C ASN A 331 23.21 2.34 4.37
N ALA A 332 23.39 3.37 3.55
CA ALA A 332 23.28 4.79 3.82
C ALA A 332 21.94 5.34 3.30
N PHE A 333 21.54 6.55 3.70
CA PHE A 333 20.37 7.22 3.10
C PHE A 333 20.63 8.70 2.88
N ARG A 334 20.06 9.24 1.81
CA ARG A 334 20.13 10.66 1.47
C ARG A 334 18.87 11.41 1.90
N VAL A 335 19.06 12.66 2.32
CA VAL A 335 18.02 13.67 2.53
C VAL A 335 18.57 14.98 2.00
N ASN A 336 18.03 15.45 0.88
CA ASN A 336 18.41 16.72 0.25
C ASN A 336 19.94 16.84 0.06
N ASP A 337 20.58 17.75 0.79
CA ASP A 337 22.01 18.06 0.76
C ASP A 337 22.83 17.29 1.82
N ARG A 338 22.26 16.26 2.43
CA ARG A 338 22.93 15.41 3.43
C ARG A 338 22.83 13.93 3.10
N ILE A 339 23.91 13.19 3.33
CA ILE A 339 23.91 11.72 3.26
C ILE A 339 24.35 11.18 4.61
N PHE A 340 23.47 10.38 5.21
CA PHE A 340 23.74 9.66 6.46
C PHE A 340 24.45 8.36 6.10
N VAL A 341 25.65 8.15 6.67
CA VAL A 341 26.51 7.01 6.35
C VAL A 341 26.75 6.18 7.61
N PRO A 342 26.51 4.86 7.60
CA PRO A 342 26.80 4.03 8.76
C PRO A 342 28.32 4.00 9.01
N ILE A 343 28.76 4.05 10.26
CA ILE A 343 30.15 3.85 10.67
C ILE A 343 30.25 2.85 11.82
N TYR A 344 31.43 2.26 12.01
CA TYR A 344 31.62 1.13 12.93
C TYR A 344 32.79 1.29 13.90
N GLY A 345 33.69 2.24 13.65
CA GLY A 345 34.81 2.62 14.49
C GLY A 345 34.48 2.92 15.95
N PRO A 346 33.37 3.62 16.27
CA PRO A 346 32.98 3.89 17.65
C PRO A 346 32.77 2.61 18.48
N GLY A 347 32.19 1.57 17.89
CA GLY A 347 32.03 0.27 18.55
C GLY A 347 33.27 -0.64 18.44
N ASN A 348 34.12 -0.45 17.42
CA ASN A 348 35.40 -1.13 17.32
C ASN A 348 36.44 -0.31 16.54
N ALA A 349 37.42 0.25 17.27
CA ALA A 349 38.46 1.11 16.70
C ALA A 349 39.33 0.46 15.61
N SER A 350 39.31 -0.87 15.45
CA SER A 350 39.98 -1.53 14.31
C SER A 350 39.32 -1.24 12.97
N TYR A 351 38.14 -0.60 12.95
CA TYR A 351 37.38 -0.27 11.73
C TYR A 351 37.49 1.21 11.34
N ASN A 352 38.27 2.01 12.07
CA ASN A 352 38.42 3.44 11.80
C ASN A 352 39.02 3.71 10.40
N ASP A 353 39.94 2.88 9.92
CA ASP A 353 40.54 3.05 8.60
C ASP A 353 39.50 2.79 7.49
N GLU A 354 38.67 1.76 7.67
CA GLU A 354 37.55 1.47 6.78
C GLU A 354 36.48 2.57 6.79
N ASP A 355 36.16 3.14 7.97
CA ASP A 355 35.23 4.27 8.08
C ASP A 355 35.76 5.47 7.26
N GLN A 356 37.04 5.81 7.40
CA GLN A 356 37.65 6.92 6.66
C GLN A 356 37.70 6.67 5.15
N ALA A 357 38.00 5.45 4.73
CA ALA A 357 37.98 5.06 3.32
C ALA A 357 36.56 5.16 2.74
N ALA A 358 35.54 4.70 3.47
CA ALA A 358 34.16 4.80 3.06
C ALA A 358 33.68 6.24 2.94
N LEU A 359 33.95 7.08 3.95
CA LEU A 359 33.59 8.51 3.93
C LEU A 359 34.27 9.26 2.77
N SER A 360 35.50 8.89 2.43
CA SER A 360 36.21 9.46 1.28
C SER A 360 35.53 9.08 -0.05
N ALA A 361 35.15 7.81 -0.22
CA ALA A 361 34.44 7.34 -1.40
C ALA A 361 33.04 7.98 -1.54
N TRP A 362 32.31 8.10 -0.43
CA TRP A 362 31.02 8.80 -0.38
C TRP A 362 31.16 10.29 -0.74
N ALA A 363 32.20 10.97 -0.24
CA ALA A 363 32.44 12.37 -0.56
C ALA A 363 32.78 12.58 -2.04
N LEU A 364 33.49 11.63 -2.66
CA LEU A 364 33.75 11.65 -4.10
C LEU A 364 32.48 11.43 -4.92
N ALA A 365 31.61 10.51 -4.50
CA ALA A 365 30.36 10.22 -5.20
C ALA A 365 29.35 11.37 -5.05
N ALA A 366 29.19 11.94 -3.86
CA ALA A 366 28.16 12.93 -3.59
C ALA A 366 28.53 14.38 -4.01
N GLY A 367 29.81 14.66 -4.18
CA GLY A 367 30.31 15.98 -4.52
C GLY A 367 30.33 16.98 -3.36
N PRO A 368 30.83 18.20 -3.60
CA PRO A 368 31.20 19.14 -2.53
C PRO A 368 30.01 19.87 -1.88
N LEU A 369 28.81 19.78 -2.47
CA LEU A 369 27.61 20.43 -1.94
C LEU A 369 26.80 19.53 -1.01
N VAL A 370 27.19 18.26 -0.88
CA VAL A 370 26.50 17.29 -0.03
C VAL A 370 27.34 17.02 1.22
N ARG A 371 26.74 17.19 2.38
CA ARG A 371 27.36 16.93 3.68
C ARG A 371 27.16 15.47 4.09
N LEU A 372 28.25 14.81 4.45
CA LEU A 372 28.16 13.47 5.06
C LEU A 372 27.87 13.57 6.57
N VAL A 373 27.00 12.70 7.05
CA VAL A 373 26.56 12.57 8.45
C VAL A 373 26.85 11.14 8.92
N PRO A 374 28.00 10.89 9.56
CA PRO A 374 28.32 9.56 10.08
C PRO A 374 27.41 9.17 11.26
N ILE A 375 26.84 7.97 11.25
CA ILE A 375 26.00 7.42 12.33
C ILE A 375 26.60 6.08 12.81
N ASP A 376 26.77 5.91 14.13
CA ASP A 376 27.27 4.64 14.69
C ASP A 376 26.25 3.52 14.50
N CYS A 377 26.62 2.51 13.71
CA CYS A 377 25.81 1.35 13.42
C CYS A 377 26.42 0.04 13.92
N TYR A 378 27.48 0.09 14.73
CA TYR A 378 28.16 -1.11 15.20
C TYR A 378 27.21 -2.07 15.93
N ALA A 379 26.26 -1.52 16.71
CA ALA A 379 25.32 -2.33 17.48
C ALA A 379 24.22 -2.98 16.63
N ILE A 380 23.80 -2.36 15.51
CA ILE A 380 22.68 -2.83 14.69
C ILE A 380 23.12 -3.74 13.55
N ILE A 381 24.32 -3.54 12.99
CA ILE A 381 24.79 -4.31 11.82
C ILE A 381 24.79 -5.84 11.99
N PRO A 382 24.99 -6.42 13.20
CA PRO A 382 24.85 -7.86 13.39
C PRO A 382 23.44 -8.41 13.08
N ALA A 383 22.42 -7.55 13.07
CA ALA A 383 21.06 -7.91 12.67
C ALA A 383 20.82 -7.89 11.15
N ALA A 384 21.90 -7.79 10.36
CA ALA A 384 21.91 -7.79 8.90
C ALA A 384 21.27 -6.54 8.24
N GLY A 385 21.25 -5.40 8.94
CA GLY A 385 20.84 -4.09 8.41
C GLY A 385 21.45 -2.93 9.19
N ALA A 386 21.42 -1.72 8.63
CA ALA A 386 21.89 -0.48 9.27
C ALA A 386 20.86 0.65 9.10
N ILE A 387 21.32 1.90 8.88
CA ILE A 387 20.43 3.07 8.85
C ILE A 387 19.46 3.08 7.67
N HIS A 388 19.86 2.62 6.48
CA HIS A 388 18.94 2.62 5.34
C HIS A 388 17.76 1.68 5.60
N CYS A 389 17.99 0.53 6.24
CA CYS A 389 16.97 -0.47 6.54
C CYS A 389 15.90 -0.02 7.55
N ILE A 390 16.11 1.07 8.28
CA ILE A 390 15.21 1.52 9.36
C ILE A 390 14.52 2.86 9.06
N VAL A 391 14.66 3.37 7.83
CA VAL A 391 14.09 4.65 7.41
C VAL A 391 13.35 4.53 6.08
N MET A 392 12.44 5.47 5.83
CA MET A 392 11.79 5.66 4.53
C MET A 392 11.69 7.16 4.25
N GLN A 393 12.07 7.63 3.07
CA GLN A 393 11.94 9.05 2.72
C GLN A 393 10.47 9.42 2.42
N VAL A 394 10.05 10.61 2.83
CA VAL A 394 8.82 11.27 2.34
C VAL A 394 9.23 12.24 1.22
N PRO A 395 8.86 12.00 -0.04
CA PRO A 395 9.20 12.89 -1.14
C PRO A 395 8.56 14.28 -0.98
N ARG A 396 9.30 15.33 -1.31
CA ARG A 396 8.83 16.72 -1.31
C ARG A 396 8.37 17.13 -2.70
N TYR A 397 7.17 17.70 -2.76
CA TYR A 397 6.72 18.43 -3.93
C TYR A 397 7.38 19.82 -3.95
N THR A 398 7.89 20.25 -5.10
CA THR A 398 8.74 21.46 -5.21
C THR A 398 8.22 22.51 -6.18
N SER A 399 7.10 22.25 -6.84
CA SER A 399 6.46 23.26 -7.68
C SER A 399 5.62 24.18 -6.81
N ALA A 400 5.72 25.49 -7.07
CA ALA A 400 4.88 26.50 -6.43
C ALA A 400 3.44 26.53 -6.97
N ILE A 401 3.13 25.73 -8.00
CA ILE A 401 1.75 25.52 -8.47
C ILE A 401 1.35 24.15 -7.92
N PRO A 402 0.19 24.01 -7.25
CA PRO A 402 -0.26 22.72 -6.74
C PRO A 402 -0.51 21.72 -7.87
N SER A 403 -0.63 20.45 -7.53
CA SER A 403 -1.14 19.40 -8.42
C SER A 403 -2.44 18.80 -7.88
N VAL A 404 -3.28 18.33 -8.78
CA VAL A 404 -4.52 17.62 -8.46
C VAL A 404 -4.77 16.54 -9.49
N HIS A 405 -5.35 15.42 -9.07
CA HIS A 405 -5.71 14.31 -9.95
C HIS A 405 -7.07 13.74 -9.53
N VAL A 406 -7.99 13.58 -10.49
CA VAL A 406 -9.33 13.02 -10.22
C VAL A 406 -9.26 11.50 -10.30
N LEU A 407 -9.57 10.85 -9.18
CA LEU A 407 -9.54 9.39 -9.02
C LEU A 407 -10.88 8.73 -9.34
N SER A 408 -11.99 9.41 -9.01
CA SER A 408 -13.36 8.95 -9.28
C SER A 408 -14.28 10.14 -9.49
N PRO A 409 -15.23 10.10 -10.44
CA PRO A 409 -15.31 9.09 -11.51
C PRO A 409 -14.09 9.18 -12.44
N ALA A 410 -13.54 8.04 -12.85
CA ALA A 410 -12.40 7.95 -13.76
C ALA A 410 -12.84 7.83 -15.23
N GLY A 411 -14.08 7.41 -15.47
CA GLY A 411 -14.72 7.25 -16.78
C GLY A 411 -15.20 5.82 -17.05
N GLY A 412 -16.23 5.69 -17.89
CA GLY A 412 -16.93 4.43 -18.19
C GLY A 412 -18.04 4.07 -17.21
N GLU A 413 -18.15 4.77 -16.08
CA GLU A 413 -19.20 4.56 -15.09
C GLU A 413 -20.57 5.04 -15.61
N VAL A 414 -21.64 4.53 -15.01
CA VAL A 414 -23.01 5.04 -15.24
C VAL A 414 -23.55 5.59 -13.92
N LEU A 415 -23.60 6.91 -13.79
CA LEU A 415 -24.07 7.62 -12.61
C LEU A 415 -25.58 7.91 -12.69
N PRO A 416 -26.43 7.25 -11.87
CA PRO A 416 -27.87 7.44 -11.95
C PRO A 416 -28.31 8.78 -11.37
N TRP A 417 -29.33 9.38 -11.99
CA TRP A 417 -29.97 10.61 -11.47
C TRP A 417 -30.39 10.50 -10.01
N ASN A 418 -30.23 11.60 -9.25
CA ASN A 418 -30.60 11.73 -7.84
C ASN A 418 -29.88 10.76 -6.89
N ARG A 419 -28.84 10.06 -7.34
CA ARG A 419 -27.99 9.23 -6.49
C ARG A 419 -26.76 10.01 -6.02
N THR A 420 -26.27 9.62 -4.86
CA THR A 420 -25.00 10.11 -4.36
C THR A 420 -23.91 9.24 -4.95
N HIS A 421 -22.88 9.87 -5.48
CA HIS A 421 -21.64 9.23 -5.93
C HIS A 421 -20.47 9.97 -5.31
N ASP A 422 -19.48 9.26 -4.81
CA ASP A 422 -18.29 9.89 -4.25
C ASP A 422 -17.35 10.31 -5.37
N ILE A 423 -17.07 11.61 -5.43
CA ILE A 423 -15.97 12.16 -6.21
C ILE A 423 -14.73 12.02 -5.33
N ALA A 424 -13.68 11.40 -5.86
CA ALA A 424 -12.41 11.25 -5.17
C ALA A 424 -11.29 11.91 -5.98
N TRP A 425 -10.33 12.52 -5.28
CA TRP A 425 -9.16 13.14 -5.88
C TRP A 425 -7.95 13.01 -4.96
N SER A 426 -6.76 13.15 -5.53
CA SER A 426 -5.52 13.40 -4.81
C SER A 426 -5.03 14.80 -5.14
N SER A 427 -4.29 15.41 -4.23
CA SER A 427 -3.71 16.74 -4.41
C SER A 427 -2.35 16.83 -3.72
N THR A 428 -1.49 17.72 -4.18
CA THR A 428 -0.21 17.99 -3.52
C THR A 428 0.23 19.43 -3.79
N ASP A 429 0.96 20.03 -2.87
CA ASP A 429 1.52 21.38 -2.96
C ASP A 429 2.87 21.46 -2.23
N ASP A 430 3.65 22.51 -2.48
CA ASP A 430 4.91 22.76 -1.75
C ASP A 430 4.69 23.36 -0.35
N GLY A 431 3.44 23.74 -0.03
CA GLY A 431 2.95 24.00 1.31
C GLY A 431 1.70 23.19 1.63
N SER A 432 0.54 23.74 1.32
CA SER A 432 -0.75 23.09 1.55
C SER A 432 -1.81 23.57 0.57
N VAL A 433 -2.60 22.64 0.06
CA VAL A 433 -3.80 22.98 -0.69
C VAL A 433 -4.85 23.55 0.27
N SER A 434 -5.19 24.82 0.05
CA SER A 434 -6.09 25.58 0.91
C SER A 434 -7.56 25.23 0.64
N SER A 435 -7.90 24.91 -0.62
CA SER A 435 -9.26 24.53 -0.99
C SER A 435 -9.37 23.81 -2.33
N ILE A 436 -10.46 23.06 -2.49
CA ILE A 436 -10.86 22.36 -3.71
C ILE A 436 -12.20 22.89 -4.23
N ASP A 437 -12.26 23.18 -5.53
CA ASP A 437 -13.51 23.40 -6.25
C ASP A 437 -13.83 22.22 -7.18
N LEU A 438 -15.09 21.82 -7.23
CA LEU A 438 -15.57 20.71 -8.04
C LEU A 438 -16.61 21.18 -9.05
N HIS A 439 -16.42 20.79 -10.30
CA HIS A 439 -17.32 21.08 -11.41
C HIS A 439 -17.63 19.83 -12.23
N TYR A 440 -18.73 19.84 -12.98
CA TYR A 440 -18.97 18.84 -14.01
C TYR A 440 -19.30 19.44 -15.38
N SER A 441 -18.97 18.65 -16.40
CA SER A 441 -19.27 18.87 -17.81
C SER A 441 -20.31 17.86 -18.27
N THR A 442 -21.03 18.20 -19.34
CA THR A 442 -21.89 17.27 -20.10
C THR A 442 -21.52 17.21 -21.58
N ASP A 443 -20.41 17.84 -21.97
CA ASP A 443 -19.98 18.06 -23.36
C ASP A 443 -18.55 17.51 -23.63
N GLY A 444 -18.15 16.47 -22.89
CA GLY A 444 -16.85 15.83 -23.03
C GLY A 444 -15.70 16.66 -22.46
N GLY A 445 -15.99 17.58 -21.55
CA GLY A 445 -15.00 18.47 -20.95
C GLY A 445 -14.62 19.69 -21.79
N LEU A 446 -15.39 20.00 -22.85
CA LEU A 446 -15.20 21.24 -23.61
C LEU A 446 -15.52 22.48 -22.75
N SER A 447 -16.49 22.36 -21.84
CA SER A 447 -16.80 23.36 -20.82
C SER A 447 -17.27 22.73 -19.52
N PHE A 448 -17.07 23.43 -18.40
CA PHE A 448 -17.49 23.01 -17.05
C PHE A 448 -18.44 24.03 -16.41
N PRO A 449 -19.64 24.27 -17.00
CA PRO A 449 -20.54 25.33 -16.57
C PRO A 449 -21.27 25.03 -15.25
N HIS A 450 -21.16 23.80 -14.73
CA HIS A 450 -21.91 23.36 -13.57
C HIS A 450 -21.00 23.15 -12.36
N THR A 451 -21.17 23.99 -11.33
CA THR A 451 -20.48 23.83 -10.04
C THR A 451 -21.17 22.75 -9.21
N ILE A 452 -20.39 21.80 -8.70
CA ILE A 452 -20.81 20.78 -7.74
C ILE A 452 -20.66 21.34 -6.32
N ALA A 453 -19.47 21.87 -6.02
CA ALA A 453 -19.10 22.47 -4.75
C ALA A 453 -17.90 23.40 -4.95
N ALA A 454 -17.71 24.36 -4.06
CA ALA A 454 -16.57 25.29 -4.10
C ALA A 454 -16.06 25.57 -2.68
N GLY A 455 -14.77 25.85 -2.55
CA GLY A 455 -14.12 26.13 -1.27
C GLY A 455 -14.13 24.93 -0.31
N LEU A 456 -14.10 23.71 -0.82
CA LEU A 456 -14.02 22.50 0.01
C LEU A 456 -12.66 22.41 0.69
N ALA A 457 -12.61 21.88 1.90
CA ALA A 457 -11.34 21.42 2.47
C ALA A 457 -10.80 20.27 1.61
N ASP A 458 -9.48 20.14 1.52
CA ASP A 458 -8.85 19.04 0.80
C ASP A 458 -8.92 17.74 1.61
N SER A 459 -10.08 17.08 1.56
CA SER A 459 -10.35 15.80 2.22
C SER A 459 -10.18 14.58 1.29
N GLY A 460 -9.73 14.80 0.06
CA GLY A 460 -9.60 13.78 -0.99
C GLY A 460 -10.92 13.18 -1.52
N HIS A 461 -12.08 13.57 -0.97
CA HIS A 461 -13.38 13.05 -1.39
C HIS A 461 -14.55 14.01 -1.14
N TYR A 462 -15.62 13.86 -1.92
CA TYR A 462 -16.88 14.60 -1.78
C TYR A 462 -18.09 13.78 -2.27
N ALA A 463 -19.09 13.62 -1.40
CA ALA A 463 -20.35 12.95 -1.71
C ALA A 463 -21.26 13.80 -2.61
N TRP A 464 -21.20 13.57 -3.93
CA TRP A 464 -21.95 14.33 -4.92
C TRP A 464 -23.32 13.74 -5.21
N ARG A 465 -24.38 14.51 -4.96
CA ARG A 465 -25.73 14.16 -5.42
C ARG A 465 -25.93 14.50 -6.89
N VAL A 466 -25.84 13.49 -7.76
CA VAL A 466 -25.95 13.59 -9.22
C VAL A 466 -27.28 14.27 -9.62
N PRO A 467 -27.25 15.34 -10.43
CA PRO A 467 -28.45 16.08 -10.83
C PRO A 467 -29.47 15.22 -11.56
N ALA A 468 -30.74 15.48 -11.28
CA ALA A 468 -31.84 14.87 -12.03
C ALA A 468 -32.03 15.57 -13.38
N TYR A 469 -32.56 14.82 -14.37
CA TYR A 469 -32.95 15.33 -15.68
C TYR A 469 -31.80 15.89 -16.54
N VAL A 470 -30.54 15.66 -16.14
CA VAL A 470 -29.35 15.96 -16.94
C VAL A 470 -28.87 14.64 -17.52
N GLY A 471 -29.02 14.45 -18.83
CA GLY A 471 -28.59 13.23 -19.53
C GLY A 471 -27.37 13.51 -20.40
N SER A 472 -26.27 12.77 -20.21
CA SER A 472 -25.11 12.84 -21.09
C SER A 472 -24.32 11.54 -21.03
N SER A 473 -23.78 11.09 -22.16
CA SER A 473 -22.76 10.02 -22.24
C SER A 473 -21.33 10.57 -22.38
N GLN A 474 -21.19 11.87 -22.12
CA GLN A 474 -19.94 12.64 -22.24
C GLN A 474 -19.76 13.50 -20.99
N ALA A 475 -20.16 12.98 -19.83
CA ALA A 475 -19.98 13.70 -18.59
C ALA A 475 -18.53 13.57 -18.10
N ARG A 476 -18.02 14.65 -17.52
CA ARG A 476 -16.70 14.72 -16.86
C ARG A 476 -16.82 15.45 -15.54
N VAL A 477 -16.00 15.09 -14.57
CA VAL A 477 -15.80 15.88 -13.34
C VAL A 477 -14.45 16.60 -13.46
N ARG A 478 -14.35 17.82 -12.92
CA ARG A 478 -13.12 18.57 -12.75
C ARG A 478 -12.94 18.97 -11.30
N ALA A 479 -11.73 18.77 -10.79
CA ALA A 479 -11.26 19.33 -9.54
C ALA A 479 -10.29 20.47 -9.82
N ILE A 480 -10.37 21.54 -9.04
CA ILE A 480 -9.45 22.67 -9.06
C ILE A 480 -8.88 22.82 -7.65
N ALA A 481 -7.57 22.64 -7.50
CA ALA A 481 -6.85 22.87 -6.26
C ALA A 481 -6.31 24.29 -6.22
N HIS A 482 -6.45 24.95 -5.07
CA HIS A 482 -5.92 26.28 -4.79
C HIS A 482 -4.97 26.20 -3.60
N ASP A 483 -3.87 26.95 -3.64
CA ASP A 483 -2.95 27.10 -2.52
C ASP A 483 -3.15 28.45 -1.79
N ASP A 484 -2.47 28.61 -0.64
CA ASP A 484 -2.51 29.85 0.14
C ASP A 484 -1.75 31.03 -0.52
N SER A 485 -0.97 30.75 -1.57
CA SER A 485 -0.21 31.73 -2.35
C SER A 485 -1.00 32.31 -3.53
N GLY A 486 -2.21 31.79 -3.78
CA GLY A 486 -3.08 32.20 -4.88
C GLY A 486 -2.79 31.53 -6.21
N ASN A 487 -2.01 30.44 -6.23
CA ASN A 487 -1.86 29.58 -7.39
C ASN A 487 -2.96 28.52 -7.42
N SER A 488 -3.21 27.98 -8.61
CA SER A 488 -4.22 26.94 -8.80
C SER A 488 -3.86 25.98 -9.93
N ALA A 489 -4.29 24.73 -9.80
CA ALA A 489 -4.22 23.74 -10.86
C ALA A 489 -5.55 23.00 -11.00
N GLU A 490 -5.81 22.46 -12.19
CA GLU A 490 -7.05 21.73 -12.48
C GLU A 490 -6.77 20.37 -13.12
N ALA A 491 -7.59 19.38 -12.78
CA ALA A 491 -7.61 18.08 -13.43
C ALA A 491 -9.04 17.60 -13.61
N SER A 492 -9.26 16.80 -14.66
CA SER A 492 -10.57 16.23 -14.97
C SER A 492 -10.52 14.71 -15.00
N SER A 493 -11.69 14.07 -14.90
CA SER A 493 -11.84 12.63 -15.06
C SER A 493 -11.21 12.14 -16.37
N THR A 494 -10.52 11.00 -16.32
CA THR A 494 -9.69 10.50 -17.43
C THR A 494 -10.49 10.13 -18.68
N ALA A 495 -11.65 9.50 -18.51
CA ALA A 495 -12.59 9.16 -19.57
C ALA A 495 -14.01 9.74 -19.27
N ASP A 496 -14.86 9.69 -20.30
CA ASP A 496 -16.26 10.12 -20.21
C ASP A 496 -17.02 9.08 -19.39
N PHE A 497 -17.98 9.53 -18.59
CA PHE A 497 -18.95 8.67 -17.93
C PHE A 497 -20.37 9.09 -18.32
N ASP A 498 -21.31 8.17 -18.08
CA ASP A 498 -22.71 8.38 -18.37
C ASP A 498 -23.44 8.96 -17.15
N VAL A 499 -24.23 10.02 -17.36
CA VAL A 499 -25.23 10.49 -16.40
C VAL A 499 -26.58 10.20 -17.01
N ALA A 500 -27.35 9.30 -16.39
CA ALA A 500 -28.58 8.80 -16.98
C ALA A 500 -29.68 8.54 -15.96
N LYS A 501 -30.92 8.48 -16.46
CA LYS A 501 -32.01 7.92 -15.69
C LYS A 501 -31.84 6.40 -15.65
N ALA A 502 -31.47 5.88 -14.48
CA ALA A 502 -31.39 4.45 -14.26
C ALA A 502 -32.11 4.05 -12.96
N MET A 503 -32.52 2.80 -12.90
CA MET A 503 -32.97 2.15 -11.67
C MET A 503 -31.80 1.36 -11.10
N ARG A 504 -31.53 1.56 -9.80
CA ARG A 504 -30.54 0.79 -9.05
C ARG A 504 -31.29 -0.17 -8.13
N ARG A 505 -31.01 -1.46 -8.20
CA ARG A 505 -31.53 -2.49 -7.28
C ARG A 505 -30.37 -3.13 -6.57
N VAL A 506 -30.43 -3.12 -5.24
CA VAL A 506 -29.45 -3.79 -4.38
C VAL A 506 -30.02 -5.15 -4.02
N HIS A 507 -29.25 -6.18 -4.28
CA HIS A 507 -29.49 -7.56 -3.89
C HIS A 507 -28.49 -7.87 -2.77
N ASP A 508 -28.95 -7.89 -1.52
CA ASP A 508 -28.14 -8.16 -0.33
C ASP A 508 -28.87 -9.14 0.60
N PHE A 509 -28.27 -9.44 1.76
CA PHE A 509 -28.81 -10.41 2.71
C PHE A 509 -29.74 -9.81 3.78
N GLN A 510 -30.26 -8.57 3.61
CA GLN A 510 -31.14 -7.93 4.62
C GLN A 510 -32.39 -8.73 4.97
N SER A 511 -32.91 -9.54 4.04
CA SER A 511 -34.04 -10.46 4.27
C SER A 511 -33.62 -11.87 4.70
N GLY A 512 -32.34 -12.11 5.01
CA GLY A 512 -31.71 -13.43 5.05
C GLY A 512 -31.58 -14.05 3.65
N ALA A 513 -31.03 -15.27 3.56
CA ALA A 513 -31.08 -16.03 2.30
C ALA A 513 -32.52 -16.38 1.89
N GLY A 514 -32.72 -16.48 0.57
CA GLY A 514 -34.03 -16.67 -0.03
C GLY A 514 -34.03 -17.69 -1.16
N ILE A 515 -35.00 -17.54 -2.07
CA ILE A 515 -35.04 -18.30 -3.34
C ILE A 515 -34.11 -17.67 -4.38
N ASP A 516 -33.56 -16.50 -4.13
CA ASP A 516 -32.85 -15.66 -5.10
C ASP A 516 -31.43 -15.30 -4.69
N LYS A 517 -30.97 -15.71 -3.50
CA LYS A 517 -29.61 -15.42 -3.01
C LYS A 517 -29.16 -16.44 -1.98
N TRP A 518 -27.89 -16.81 -2.07
CA TRP A 518 -27.28 -17.83 -1.23
C TRP A 518 -25.81 -17.54 -0.98
N ALA A 519 -25.31 -18.04 0.15
CA ALA A 519 -23.90 -18.03 0.47
C ALA A 519 -23.49 -19.36 1.12
N PHE A 520 -22.31 -19.85 0.74
CA PHE A 520 -21.82 -21.18 1.10
C PHE A 520 -20.33 -21.17 1.41
N GLY A 521 -19.88 -22.23 2.08
CA GLY A 521 -18.47 -22.52 2.30
C GLY A 521 -17.90 -21.97 3.59
N PHE A 522 -16.69 -22.43 3.88
CA PHE A 522 -15.80 -21.82 4.86
C PHE A 522 -14.34 -22.21 4.59
N GLN A 523 -14.08 -23.32 3.87
CA GLN A 523 -12.72 -23.73 3.54
C GLN A 523 -12.59 -24.58 2.26
N THR A 524 -11.41 -24.55 1.62
CA THR A 524 -10.97 -25.45 0.55
C THR A 524 -9.51 -25.86 0.75
N SER A 525 -9.02 -26.92 0.09
CA SER A 525 -7.65 -27.41 0.32
C SER A 525 -6.59 -26.82 -0.60
N SER A 526 -6.99 -26.24 -1.74
CA SER A 526 -6.15 -25.49 -2.67
C SER A 526 -7.00 -24.90 -3.80
N TRP A 527 -6.43 -23.93 -4.53
CA TRP A 527 -6.97 -23.40 -5.78
C TRP A 527 -7.40 -24.50 -6.78
N SER A 528 -6.67 -25.61 -6.85
CA SER A 528 -6.97 -26.69 -7.80
C SER A 528 -8.34 -27.36 -7.58
N GLN A 529 -8.94 -27.22 -6.40
CA GLN A 529 -10.28 -27.75 -6.10
C GLN A 529 -11.40 -26.87 -6.64
N ILE A 530 -11.10 -25.60 -6.93
CA ILE A 530 -12.09 -24.60 -7.35
C ILE A 530 -11.90 -24.18 -8.80
N ALA A 531 -10.68 -24.27 -9.34
CA ALA A 531 -10.37 -23.98 -10.74
C ALA A 531 -11.34 -24.72 -11.69
N GLY A 532 -11.95 -23.99 -12.62
CA GLY A 532 -12.93 -24.54 -13.57
C GLY A 532 -14.18 -25.17 -12.96
N THR A 533 -14.48 -24.93 -11.67
CA THR A 533 -15.60 -25.54 -10.95
C THR A 533 -16.46 -24.49 -10.26
N ARG A 534 -17.65 -24.20 -10.82
CA ARG A 534 -18.60 -23.20 -10.29
C ARG A 534 -19.11 -23.51 -8.88
N TYR A 535 -19.34 -24.80 -8.58
CA TYR A 535 -19.83 -25.26 -7.29
C TYR A 535 -18.88 -26.31 -6.70
N PRO A 536 -17.78 -25.89 -6.08
CA PRO A 536 -16.83 -26.82 -5.48
C PRO A 536 -17.50 -27.58 -4.33
N ALA A 537 -17.31 -28.90 -4.28
CA ALA A 537 -17.88 -29.71 -3.20
C ALA A 537 -17.32 -29.32 -1.81
N SER A 538 -16.10 -28.77 -1.76
CA SER A 538 -15.45 -28.28 -0.54
C SER A 538 -16.18 -27.09 0.11
N VAL A 539 -16.90 -26.30 -0.69
CA VAL A 539 -17.60 -25.08 -0.23
C VAL A 539 -19.11 -25.16 -0.42
N ALA A 540 -19.69 -26.35 -0.48
CA ALA A 540 -21.13 -26.53 -0.74
C ALA A 540 -22.04 -26.40 0.51
N THR A 541 -21.46 -26.15 1.70
CA THR A 541 -22.23 -26.05 2.95
C THR A 541 -22.80 -24.64 3.10
N PRO A 542 -24.12 -24.44 3.27
CA PRO A 542 -24.69 -23.11 3.48
C PRO A 542 -24.11 -22.42 4.71
N LEU A 543 -23.82 -21.12 4.61
CA LEU A 543 -23.21 -20.34 5.68
C LEU A 543 -24.02 -20.33 6.98
N GLU A 544 -25.34 -20.18 6.88
CA GLU A 544 -26.26 -20.21 8.03
C GLU A 544 -26.31 -21.57 8.75
N SER A 545 -25.85 -22.65 8.10
CA SER A 545 -25.69 -23.96 8.76
C SER A 545 -24.37 -24.09 9.53
N ILE A 546 -23.40 -23.21 9.23
CA ILE A 546 -22.10 -23.12 9.90
C ILE A 546 -22.21 -22.17 11.09
N ASP A 547 -22.76 -20.97 10.85
CA ASP A 547 -23.00 -19.96 11.88
C ASP A 547 -24.43 -19.39 11.77
N PRO A 548 -25.34 -19.75 12.70
CA PRO A 548 -26.68 -19.18 12.75
C PRO A 548 -26.64 -17.67 13.00
N GLY A 549 -27.04 -16.88 12.02
CA GLY A 549 -26.92 -15.42 12.00
C GLY A 549 -25.99 -14.88 10.92
N ALA A 550 -25.24 -15.73 10.22
CA ALA A 550 -24.30 -15.32 9.18
C ALA A 550 -24.95 -14.43 8.12
N PHE A 551 -26.17 -14.74 7.66
CA PHE A 551 -26.85 -13.89 6.68
C PHE A 551 -27.22 -12.51 7.22
N ALA A 552 -27.58 -12.41 8.51
CA ALA A 552 -27.87 -11.12 9.12
C ALA A 552 -26.59 -10.30 9.31
N ALA A 553 -25.46 -10.95 9.59
CA ALA A 553 -24.17 -10.29 9.72
C ALA A 553 -23.69 -9.72 8.38
N ILE A 554 -23.77 -10.47 7.28
CA ILE A 554 -23.34 -9.99 5.95
C ILE A 554 -24.38 -9.10 5.23
N ALA A 555 -25.43 -8.68 5.92
CA ALA A 555 -26.54 -7.92 5.36
C ALA A 555 -26.35 -6.41 5.35
N SER A 556 -25.44 -5.88 6.17
CA SER A 556 -25.23 -4.45 6.32
C SER A 556 -23.77 -4.12 6.62
N SER A 557 -23.33 -3.01 6.03
CA SER A 557 -22.03 -2.39 6.33
C SER A 557 -22.09 -1.64 7.68
N ASP A 558 -22.24 -2.38 8.78
CA ASP A 558 -22.38 -1.81 10.14
C ASP A 558 -21.43 -2.38 11.19
N ALA A 559 -20.56 -3.33 10.81
CA ALA A 559 -19.41 -3.70 11.61
C ALA A 559 -18.43 -2.51 11.73
N THR A 560 -18.06 -2.15 12.96
CA THR A 560 -17.16 -1.02 13.24
C THR A 560 -16.06 -1.36 14.24
N GLY A 561 -16.12 -2.55 14.84
CA GLY A 561 -15.15 -3.10 15.77
C GLY A 561 -14.10 -4.02 15.12
N GLY A 562 -13.24 -4.59 15.96
CA GLY A 562 -12.26 -5.62 15.55
C GLY A 562 -12.90 -7.00 15.41
N ASP A 563 -12.09 -8.06 15.44
CA ASP A 563 -12.48 -9.46 15.14
C ASP A 563 -13.68 -10.00 15.93
N LEU A 564 -14.02 -9.36 17.06
CA LEU A 564 -15.13 -9.76 17.94
C LEU A 564 -16.40 -8.91 17.75
N ASP A 565 -16.50 -8.13 16.68
CA ASP A 565 -17.71 -7.37 16.38
C ASP A 565 -18.89 -8.33 16.16
N PRO A 566 -19.98 -8.23 16.94
CA PRO A 566 -21.15 -9.11 16.79
C PRO A 566 -21.95 -8.89 15.50
N ALA A 567 -21.71 -7.79 14.76
CA ALA A 567 -22.33 -7.53 13.47
C ALA A 567 -21.60 -8.21 12.29
N ARG A 568 -20.47 -8.87 12.55
CA ARG A 568 -19.60 -9.48 11.52
C ARG A 568 -19.77 -11.00 11.48
N TYR A 569 -19.75 -11.56 10.27
CA TYR A 569 -19.58 -13.00 10.12
C TYR A 569 -18.10 -13.35 10.21
N VAL A 570 -17.75 -14.20 11.18
CA VAL A 570 -16.40 -14.74 11.35
C VAL A 570 -16.39 -16.17 10.84
N ALA A 571 -15.67 -16.42 9.75
CA ALA A 571 -15.52 -17.78 9.25
C ALA A 571 -14.75 -18.63 10.27
N PRO A 572 -15.17 -19.88 10.54
CA PRO A 572 -14.40 -20.76 11.41
C PRO A 572 -12.96 -20.92 10.92
N VAL A 573 -11.99 -20.93 11.84
CA VAL A 573 -10.59 -21.26 11.52
C VAL A 573 -10.51 -22.48 10.61
N PRO A 574 -9.99 -22.35 9.37
CA PRO A 574 -9.78 -23.48 8.49
C PRO A 574 -8.88 -24.52 9.15
N SER A 575 -9.11 -25.79 8.80
CA SER A 575 -8.23 -26.87 9.23
C SER A 575 -6.81 -26.68 8.68
N SER A 576 -5.80 -27.21 9.36
CA SER A 576 -4.41 -27.13 8.88
C SER A 576 -4.29 -27.61 7.43
N GLY A 577 -3.70 -26.78 6.56
CA GLY A 577 -3.57 -27.05 5.12
C GLY A 577 -4.83 -26.73 4.29
N PHE A 578 -5.84 -26.09 4.89
CA PHE A 578 -7.02 -25.56 4.20
C PHE A 578 -7.08 -24.05 4.31
N GLU A 579 -7.61 -23.44 3.27
CA GLU A 579 -7.74 -22.02 2.98
C GLU A 579 -9.18 -21.57 3.19
N SER A 580 -9.41 -20.39 3.79
CA SER A 580 -10.77 -19.88 3.96
C SER A 580 -11.41 -19.59 2.60
N SER A 581 -12.68 -19.95 2.42
CA SER A 581 -13.31 -19.89 1.09
C SER A 581 -14.83 -19.83 1.16
N HIS A 582 -15.42 -18.89 0.42
CA HIS A 582 -16.85 -18.63 0.39
C HIS A 582 -17.37 -18.47 -1.05
N LEU A 583 -18.53 -19.04 -1.32
CA LEU A 583 -19.23 -18.92 -2.60
C LEU A 583 -20.51 -18.10 -2.38
N PHE A 584 -20.73 -17.10 -3.22
CA PHE A 584 -21.93 -16.28 -3.20
C PHE A 584 -22.66 -16.40 -4.54
N GLU A 585 -23.98 -16.50 -4.48
CA GLU A 585 -24.83 -16.63 -5.65
C GLU A 585 -26.07 -15.77 -5.53
N PHE A 586 -26.40 -15.08 -6.63
CA PHE A 586 -27.55 -14.18 -6.75
C PHE A 586 -28.30 -14.46 -8.04
N GLN A 587 -29.63 -14.54 -7.96
CA GLN A 587 -30.52 -14.62 -9.09
C GLN A 587 -31.02 -13.21 -9.44
N LEU A 588 -30.71 -12.76 -10.64
CA LEU A 588 -31.12 -11.48 -11.18
C LEU A 588 -32.36 -11.64 -12.07
N ASP A 589 -33.41 -10.89 -11.76
CA ASP A 589 -34.67 -10.87 -12.52
C ASP A 589 -34.64 -9.81 -13.65
N GLU A 590 -33.64 -8.93 -13.65
CA GLU A 590 -33.49 -7.86 -14.61
C GLU A 590 -33.16 -8.41 -16.00
N PRO A 591 -33.88 -7.99 -17.06
CA PRO A 591 -33.51 -8.38 -18.42
C PRO A 591 -32.10 -7.90 -18.75
N LEU A 592 -31.22 -8.82 -19.17
CA LEU A 592 -29.80 -8.51 -19.44
C LEU A 592 -29.61 -7.36 -20.43
N GLY A 593 -30.49 -7.25 -21.44
CA GLY A 593 -30.44 -6.15 -22.42
C GLY A 593 -30.85 -4.77 -21.87
N SER A 594 -31.30 -4.70 -20.61
CA SER A 594 -31.61 -3.45 -19.91
C SER A 594 -30.55 -3.05 -18.89
N LEU A 595 -29.62 -3.95 -18.57
CA LEU A 595 -28.54 -3.69 -17.64
C LEU A 595 -27.53 -2.71 -18.23
N LEU A 596 -26.97 -1.90 -17.35
CA LEU A 596 -25.95 -0.90 -17.59
C LEU A 596 -24.69 -1.20 -16.78
N ASP A 597 -24.87 -1.74 -15.58
CA ASP A 597 -23.80 -2.13 -14.69
C ASP A 597 -24.30 -3.22 -13.73
N ILE A 598 -23.40 -4.12 -13.34
CA ILE A 598 -23.55 -5.00 -12.18
C ILE A 598 -22.32 -4.77 -11.31
N GLU A 599 -22.56 -4.15 -10.16
CA GLU A 599 -21.58 -3.95 -9.10
C GLU A 599 -21.64 -5.14 -8.14
N LEU A 600 -20.55 -5.89 -8.00
CA LEU A 600 -20.36 -6.86 -6.94
C LEU A 600 -19.64 -6.14 -5.81
N LEU A 601 -20.07 -6.33 -4.58
CA LEU A 601 -19.43 -5.75 -3.40
C LEU A 601 -19.26 -6.83 -2.33
N TRP A 602 -18.05 -6.92 -1.82
CA TRP A 602 -17.71 -7.61 -0.58
C TRP A 602 -17.01 -6.61 0.35
N GLU A 603 -17.34 -6.64 1.62
CA GLU A 603 -16.70 -5.88 2.68
C GLU A 603 -16.22 -6.84 3.77
N GLY A 604 -15.03 -6.58 4.28
CA GLY A 604 -14.38 -7.34 5.34
C GLY A 604 -12.87 -7.42 5.16
N TYR A 605 -12.27 -8.41 5.81
CA TYR A 605 -10.82 -8.66 5.77
C TYR A 605 -10.49 -10.14 6.06
N GLY A 606 -9.27 -10.56 5.80
CA GLY A 606 -8.75 -11.85 6.27
C GLY A 606 -7.87 -11.67 7.51
N ASP A 607 -7.64 -12.68 8.34
CA ASP A 607 -6.77 -12.58 9.53
C ASP A 607 -5.27 -12.51 9.18
N ASP A 608 -4.44 -11.88 10.03
CA ASP A 608 -2.96 -11.91 9.98
C ASP A 608 -2.33 -11.52 8.62
N CYS A 609 -2.87 -10.58 7.86
CA CYS A 609 -2.53 -10.28 6.44
C CYS A 609 -3.00 -11.30 5.42
N LEU A 610 -4.11 -11.96 5.69
CA LEU A 610 -4.66 -12.89 4.72
C LEU A 610 -5.20 -12.08 3.54
N GLN A 611 -4.57 -12.29 2.40
CA GLN A 611 -5.05 -11.74 1.16
C GLN A 611 -6.41 -12.37 0.85
N MET A 612 -7.40 -11.52 0.65
CA MET A 612 -8.74 -11.92 0.24
C MET A 612 -8.89 -11.67 -1.26
N GLU A 613 -9.32 -12.70 -1.98
CA GLU A 613 -9.42 -12.72 -3.44
C GLU A 613 -10.86 -12.94 -3.87
N LEU A 614 -11.44 -11.99 -4.61
CA LEU A 614 -12.78 -12.08 -5.18
C LEU A 614 -12.70 -12.44 -6.67
N TYR A 615 -13.42 -13.48 -7.06
CA TYR A 615 -13.50 -13.99 -8.43
C TYR A 615 -14.94 -14.01 -8.92
N VAL A 616 -15.14 -13.81 -10.21
CA VAL A 616 -16.45 -13.90 -10.86
C VAL A 616 -16.48 -15.12 -11.77
N TRP A 617 -17.57 -15.88 -11.75
CA TRP A 617 -17.73 -17.02 -12.64
C TRP A 617 -18.02 -16.56 -14.08
N ASP A 618 -17.20 -17.01 -15.02
CA ASP A 618 -17.45 -16.85 -16.45
C ASP A 618 -18.13 -18.11 -17.01
N SER A 619 -19.40 -17.98 -17.36
CA SER A 619 -20.20 -19.10 -17.89
C SER A 619 -19.79 -19.54 -19.30
N GLN A 620 -19.08 -18.71 -20.05
CA GLN A 620 -18.65 -19.03 -21.42
C GLN A 620 -17.36 -19.84 -21.43
N THR A 621 -16.37 -19.45 -20.62
CA THR A 621 -15.10 -20.18 -20.51
C THR A 621 -15.13 -21.28 -19.47
N GLN A 622 -16.14 -21.26 -18.60
CA GLN A 622 -16.29 -22.17 -17.46
C GLN A 622 -15.11 -22.08 -16.49
N ASP A 623 -14.69 -20.86 -16.15
CA ASP A 623 -13.61 -20.62 -15.20
C ASP A 623 -13.82 -19.33 -14.40
N TRP A 624 -13.01 -19.16 -13.36
CA TRP A 624 -12.99 -17.97 -12.51
C TRP A 624 -12.15 -16.84 -13.14
N CYS A 625 -12.65 -15.60 -13.02
CA CYS A 625 -12.05 -14.41 -13.64
C CYS A 625 -12.15 -13.15 -12.76
N ASP A 626 -11.51 -12.08 -13.22
CA ASP A 626 -11.50 -10.76 -12.58
C ASP A 626 -12.62 -9.82 -13.07
N ALA A 627 -13.66 -10.36 -13.72
CA ALA A 627 -14.71 -9.62 -14.46
C ALA A 627 -14.21 -8.73 -15.62
N ARG A 628 -12.90 -8.72 -15.91
CA ARG A 628 -12.27 -8.00 -17.04
C ARG A 628 -11.82 -8.96 -18.16
N GLY A 629 -12.08 -10.25 -17.98
CA GLY A 629 -11.80 -11.30 -18.96
C GLY A 629 -10.42 -11.92 -18.84
N ASN A 630 -9.68 -11.67 -17.76
CA ASN A 630 -8.49 -12.47 -17.40
C ASN A 630 -8.93 -13.68 -16.56
N PHE A 631 -8.19 -14.80 -16.61
CA PHE A 631 -8.63 -16.07 -16.00
C PHE A 631 -7.57 -16.73 -15.11
N GLY A 632 -8.05 -17.60 -14.21
CA GLY A 632 -7.25 -18.48 -13.37
C GLY A 632 -6.87 -17.86 -12.02
N ALA A 633 -5.98 -18.52 -11.28
CA ALA A 633 -5.55 -18.10 -9.93
C ALA A 633 -5.01 -16.66 -9.89
N ASN A 634 -4.54 -16.15 -11.03
CA ASN A 634 -4.03 -14.80 -11.17
C ASN A 634 -4.99 -13.84 -11.91
N ALA A 635 -6.31 -14.12 -11.91
CA ALA A 635 -7.36 -13.14 -12.21
C ALA A 635 -8.50 -13.04 -11.15
N TYR A 636 -8.34 -12.14 -10.16
CA TYR A 636 -9.26 -11.84 -9.06
C TYR A 636 -9.24 -10.34 -8.77
N MET A 637 -10.13 -9.80 -7.94
CA MET A 637 -9.92 -8.53 -7.23
C MET A 637 -9.41 -8.85 -5.84
N ALA A 638 -8.41 -8.14 -5.35
CA ALA A 638 -7.82 -8.46 -4.05
C ALA A 638 -7.89 -7.32 -3.06
N ASN A 639 -8.20 -7.69 -1.82
CA ASN A 639 -7.99 -6.86 -0.66
C ASN A 639 -6.73 -7.38 0.01
N TRP A 640 -5.67 -6.57 -0.04
CA TRP A 640 -4.41 -6.87 0.63
C TRP A 640 -4.41 -6.37 2.08
N ALA A 641 -5.53 -5.79 2.54
CA ALA A 641 -5.74 -5.23 3.88
C ALA A 641 -6.22 -6.27 4.91
N GLY A 642 -5.63 -7.47 4.98
CA GLY A 642 -6.05 -8.56 5.87
C GLY A 642 -5.87 -8.31 7.38
N ASN A 643 -6.37 -7.20 7.92
CA ASN A 643 -6.66 -6.87 9.34
C ASN A 643 -7.35 -5.48 9.43
N VAL A 644 -7.65 -4.82 8.30
CA VAL A 644 -8.42 -3.58 8.23
C VAL A 644 -9.64 -3.87 7.39
N ASP A 645 -10.81 -3.58 7.97
CA ASP A 645 -12.07 -3.64 7.25
C ASP A 645 -11.99 -2.81 5.97
N GLY A 646 -12.24 -3.47 4.84
CA GLY A 646 -12.04 -2.91 3.51
C GLY A 646 -13.04 -3.49 2.52
N ARG A 647 -13.11 -2.89 1.33
CA ARG A 647 -14.09 -3.26 0.31
C ARG A 647 -13.43 -3.80 -0.95
N LEU A 648 -13.98 -4.86 -1.50
CA LEU A 648 -13.74 -5.32 -2.86
C LEU A 648 -14.97 -5.11 -3.70
N SER A 649 -14.80 -4.36 -4.78
CA SER A 649 -15.85 -4.12 -5.76
C SER A 649 -15.46 -4.55 -7.17
N ALA A 650 -16.38 -5.20 -7.87
CA ALA A 650 -16.27 -5.53 -9.29
C ALA A 650 -17.38 -4.82 -10.05
N HIS A 651 -17.08 -4.23 -11.21
CA HIS A 651 -18.11 -3.71 -12.12
C HIS A 651 -18.11 -4.50 -13.43
N ILE A 652 -19.26 -5.08 -13.77
CA ILE A 652 -19.53 -5.70 -15.05
C ILE A 652 -20.40 -4.72 -15.83
N THR A 653 -19.82 -4.05 -16.82
CA THR A 653 -20.52 -3.00 -17.61
C THR A 653 -20.89 -3.45 -19.03
N GLN A 654 -20.45 -4.65 -19.43
CA GLN A 654 -20.69 -5.21 -20.76
C GLN A 654 -20.71 -6.74 -20.72
N ASP A 655 -21.16 -7.35 -21.82
CA ASP A 655 -21.24 -8.81 -21.98
C ASP A 655 -21.96 -9.53 -20.82
N PHE A 656 -23.03 -8.95 -20.27
CA PHE A 656 -23.72 -9.48 -19.08
C PHE A 656 -24.08 -10.97 -19.16
N ALA A 657 -24.44 -11.46 -20.35
CA ALA A 657 -24.77 -12.88 -20.59
C ALA A 657 -23.58 -13.84 -20.44
N ARG A 658 -22.37 -13.31 -20.27
CA ARG A 658 -21.15 -14.05 -19.93
C ARG A 658 -21.09 -14.42 -18.46
N TYR A 659 -21.55 -13.53 -17.59
CA TYR A 659 -21.45 -13.65 -16.13
C TYR A 659 -22.78 -13.99 -15.46
N VAL A 660 -23.89 -13.64 -16.11
CA VAL A 660 -25.24 -14.00 -15.69
C VAL A 660 -25.76 -15.07 -16.65
N ASP A 661 -26.00 -16.27 -16.12
CA ASP A 661 -26.43 -17.39 -16.95
C ASP A 661 -27.89 -17.26 -17.42
N SER A 662 -28.35 -18.23 -18.22
CA SER A 662 -29.71 -18.23 -18.77
C SER A 662 -30.82 -18.32 -17.71
N ALA A 663 -30.51 -18.73 -16.48
CA ALA A 663 -31.44 -18.77 -15.35
C ALA A 663 -31.41 -17.45 -14.53
N GLY A 664 -30.58 -16.49 -14.93
CA GLY A 664 -30.36 -15.23 -14.20
C GLY A 664 -29.33 -15.35 -13.09
N LEU A 665 -28.61 -16.47 -12.97
CA LEU A 665 -27.69 -16.69 -11.86
C LEU A 665 -26.32 -16.05 -12.15
N LEU A 666 -25.89 -15.26 -11.19
CA LEU A 666 -24.57 -14.66 -11.08
C LEU A 666 -23.87 -15.28 -9.87
N THR A 667 -22.62 -15.70 -10.05
CA THR A 667 -21.84 -16.37 -9.01
C THR A 667 -20.48 -15.70 -8.87
N PHE A 668 -20.09 -15.41 -7.63
CA PHE A 668 -18.74 -14.97 -7.30
C PHE A 668 -18.20 -15.73 -6.10
N PHE A 669 -16.88 -15.78 -6.01
CA PHE A 669 -16.16 -16.61 -5.07
C PHE A 669 -15.14 -15.76 -4.33
N LEU A 670 -15.11 -15.89 -3.01
CA LEU A 670 -14.12 -15.29 -2.14
C LEU A 670 -13.17 -16.40 -1.70
N TYR A 671 -11.90 -16.24 -2.00
CA TYR A 671 -10.83 -17.19 -1.69
C TYR A 671 -9.77 -16.49 -0.86
N ALA A 672 -9.23 -17.21 0.11
CA ALA A 672 -8.15 -16.72 0.93
C ALA A 672 -6.93 -17.59 0.65
N GLU A 673 -5.80 -16.99 0.29
CA GLU A 673 -4.67 -17.77 -0.27
C GLU A 673 -3.91 -18.60 0.78
N ARG A 674 -4.11 -18.36 2.08
CA ARG A 674 -3.32 -18.97 3.16
C ARG A 674 -4.12 -19.92 4.02
N SER A 675 -3.42 -20.97 4.47
CA SER A 675 -4.05 -21.99 5.29
C SER A 675 -4.24 -21.56 6.75
N SER A 676 -5.27 -22.10 7.40
CA SER A 676 -5.53 -21.95 8.85
C SER A 676 -5.77 -20.51 9.32
N GLN A 677 -6.11 -19.60 8.40
CA GLN A 677 -6.44 -18.21 8.70
C GLN A 677 -7.91 -17.95 8.43
N GLU A 678 -8.57 -17.25 9.34
CA GLU A 678 -10.00 -16.91 9.24
C GLU A 678 -10.21 -15.79 8.22
N SER A 679 -11.44 -15.70 7.72
CA SER A 679 -11.89 -14.50 7.01
C SER A 679 -13.13 -13.93 7.69
N PHE A 680 -13.23 -12.62 7.59
CA PHE A 680 -14.23 -11.78 8.21
C PHE A 680 -15.05 -11.14 7.10
N CYS A 681 -16.36 -11.34 7.13
CA CYS A 681 -17.26 -10.77 6.12
C CYS A 681 -18.29 -9.88 6.83
N ASP A 682 -18.39 -8.64 6.37
CA ASP A 682 -19.23 -7.60 6.95
C ASP A 682 -20.41 -7.27 6.05
N TYR A 683 -20.19 -7.17 4.74
CA TYR A 683 -21.27 -6.89 3.81
C TYR A 683 -21.05 -7.58 2.47
N VAL A 684 -22.11 -8.17 1.94
CA VAL A 684 -22.09 -8.75 0.59
C VAL A 684 -23.32 -8.32 -0.17
N ALA A 685 -23.10 -7.70 -1.33
CA ALA A 685 -24.18 -7.24 -2.19
C ALA A 685 -23.86 -7.34 -3.67
N VAL A 686 -24.92 -7.52 -4.47
CA VAL A 686 -24.91 -7.29 -5.91
C VAL A 686 -25.83 -6.13 -6.19
N THR A 687 -25.33 -5.08 -6.83
CA THR A 687 -26.15 -3.97 -7.25
C THR A 687 -26.26 -3.93 -8.77
N THR A 688 -27.48 -4.03 -9.28
CA THR A 688 -27.76 -3.84 -10.71
C THR A 688 -28.16 -2.40 -10.98
N THR A 689 -27.62 -1.84 -12.05
CA THR A 689 -28.07 -0.57 -12.64
C THR A 689 -28.70 -0.89 -14.00
N SER A 690 -29.93 -0.44 -14.22
CA SER A 690 -30.67 -0.73 -15.47
C SER A 690 -31.48 0.47 -15.96
N PHE A 691 -31.76 0.49 -17.26
CA PHE A 691 -32.74 1.43 -17.78
C PHE A 691 -34.13 1.16 -17.16
N PRO A 692 -34.92 2.22 -16.88
CA PRO A 692 -36.31 2.04 -16.48
C PRO A 692 -37.05 1.23 -17.55
N PRO A 693 -37.95 0.30 -17.17
CA PRO A 693 -38.75 -0.43 -18.14
C PRO A 693 -39.48 0.57 -19.02
N LEU A 694 -39.38 0.37 -20.34
CA LEU A 694 -40.16 1.15 -21.30
C LEU A 694 -41.62 1.06 -20.88
N LYS A 695 -42.24 2.21 -20.56
CA LYS A 695 -43.70 2.25 -20.42
C LYS A 695 -44.24 1.73 -21.74
N GLN A 696 -44.88 0.56 -21.72
CA GLN A 696 -45.73 0.15 -22.83
C GLN A 696 -46.73 1.29 -23.01
N SER A 697 -46.55 2.09 -24.06
CA SER A 697 -47.56 3.05 -24.47
C SER A 697 -48.78 2.22 -24.79
N SER A 698 -49.81 2.32 -23.95
CA SER A 698 -51.15 1.84 -24.27
C SER A 698 -51.63 2.66 -25.47
N LEU A 699 -51.33 2.15 -26.67
CA LEU A 699 -51.98 2.54 -27.92
C LEU A 699 -53.12 1.56 -28.19
#